data_AF-W7J504-F1
#
_entry.id   AF-W7J504-F1
#
_cell.length_a   1.000
_cell.length_b   1.000
_cell.length_c   1.000
_cell.angle_alpha   90.00
_cell.angle_beta   90.00
_cell.angle_gamma   90.00
#
_symmetry.space_group_name_H-M   'P 1'
#
loop_
_entity.id
_entity.type
_entity.pdbx_description
1 polymer ?
#
loop_
_entity_poly.entity_id
_entity_poly.type
_entity_poly.pdbx_seq_one_letter_code
_entity_poly.pdbx_strand_id
1 'polypeptide(L)'
;MDFGDTIVKCGGDLDRFRVYRRQVQILLDEQLQQDEFDQTGWLIVPLHRVPDGFYLLSRSREGHRRGKEVLKAFFGAAAEIDSASLAPGVQQTDLDLSTAGLQYLSTIKRVRGDQDQFIRVIEDIVATVKGRDVSTRSLNPSYIHLLRDFRLGLRQNDAKAAERALEALELTGTMSAENIRFLVIQMLGNLGRWAELQALPYLGELLRTRRPRAINEVLLEMIWRSDLATTFSVGPITPEAFDESNLVARYGSVVGAVDVPVSWAGRCVAAVAAVLQDDARRADRLLSAAEDDVERERLTQLMAPLLDDFTQPVTDMSTLFEQGQYHAVIAAFLEHVDASTADLAVQAVLDCEDTSRALAVFEAVRGLADTGGLVLGRRLKKDLDDLKRLADETCASWLDWCTRVAQPRRWPEAEYTLRSAHSGWSELKSLSPGQASAVAYALLDAWAGSNSDQVTASLDLLCQEAATPIANIAEFRDVVLQILAEQGNLSLPVRNAYLELFGVILSSGPSAEQYEKSLEHALKLWDTISAPTAADWAIAIMDMMLEEPTPQPGMRLNAIHGLIGKLRNLSGQRLSHRQSVEIEALAEEVGLPARKIAAPVMSADVVWGRLNGTVIGLYSLLPHAARLLENRLLKLCRPAEVVGNADTVSTEALIALVDRADHLIVDVRHAAHAATVVIDSRRPKSKQILPQGRGVSSFIQAIERSLAEGDVGANQR
;
A
#
# COMPACT_ATOMS: atom_id res chain seq x y z
N MET A 1 32.39 15.69 -32.63
CA MET A 1 32.88 16.59 -31.58
C MET A 1 32.04 16.27 -30.37
N ASP A 2 32.64 15.97 -29.23
CA ASP A 2 31.88 15.69 -28.01
C ASP A 2 31.11 16.94 -27.57
N PHE A 3 30.01 16.77 -26.84
CA PHE A 3 29.22 17.89 -26.32
C PHE A 3 30.11 18.82 -25.47
N GLY A 4 30.95 18.25 -24.61
CA GLY A 4 31.90 19.01 -23.80
C GLY A 4 32.88 19.83 -24.63
N ASP A 5 33.51 19.23 -25.64
CA ASP A 5 34.42 19.92 -26.56
C ASP A 5 33.74 21.10 -27.27
N THR A 6 32.47 20.93 -27.65
CA THR A 6 31.69 21.98 -28.31
C THR A 6 31.45 23.17 -27.38
N ILE A 7 31.13 22.92 -26.11
CA ILE A 7 30.93 23.98 -25.10
C ILE A 7 32.24 24.72 -24.80
N VAL A 8 33.35 23.98 -24.62
CA VAL A 8 34.67 24.58 -24.39
C VAL A 8 35.09 25.45 -25.57
N LYS A 9 34.88 24.98 -26.80
CA LYS A 9 35.15 25.73 -28.03
C LYS A 9 34.31 27.02 -28.10
N CYS A 10 33.01 26.94 -27.80
CA CYS A 10 32.12 28.10 -27.78
C CYS A 10 32.48 29.12 -26.69
N GLY A 11 33.17 28.69 -25.63
CA GLY A 11 33.66 29.56 -24.56
C GLY A 11 34.81 30.49 -24.96
N GLY A 12 35.53 30.17 -26.03
CA GLY A 12 36.67 30.94 -26.53
C GLY A 12 37.85 30.98 -25.57
N ASP A 13 38.74 31.97 -25.74
CA ASP A 13 39.90 32.14 -24.87
C ASP A 13 39.50 32.66 -23.48
N LEU A 14 39.69 31.83 -22.45
CA LEU A 14 39.37 32.18 -21.06
C LEU A 14 40.37 33.16 -20.43
N ASP A 15 41.51 33.47 -21.07
CA ASP A 15 42.45 34.50 -20.59
C ASP A 15 41.81 35.89 -20.48
N ARG A 16 40.70 36.12 -21.20
CA ARG A 16 39.88 37.34 -21.06
C ARG A 16 39.34 37.57 -19.65
N PHE A 17 39.21 36.52 -18.84
CA PHE A 17 38.74 36.60 -17.45
C PHE A 17 39.86 36.96 -16.45
N ARG A 18 41.11 37.14 -16.91
CA ARG A 18 42.27 37.58 -16.11
C ARG A 18 42.41 36.81 -14.80
N VAL A 19 42.34 37.51 -13.66
CA VAL A 19 42.44 36.94 -12.29
C VAL A 19 41.42 35.83 -12.02
N TYR A 20 40.30 35.81 -12.74
CA TYR A 20 39.23 34.82 -12.58
C TYR A 20 39.33 33.63 -13.53
N ARG A 21 40.33 33.57 -14.43
CA ARG A 21 40.49 32.51 -15.43
C ARG A 21 40.38 31.12 -14.80
N ARG A 22 41.09 30.90 -13.68
CA ARG A 22 41.12 29.59 -13.01
C ARG A 22 39.76 29.20 -12.46
N GLN A 23 39.02 30.15 -11.87
CA GLN A 23 37.68 29.91 -11.34
C GLN A 23 36.68 29.59 -12.45
N VAL A 24 36.71 30.36 -13.55
CA VAL A 24 35.84 30.12 -14.70
C VAL A 24 36.13 28.78 -15.39
N GLN A 25 37.40 28.36 -15.46
CA GLN A 25 37.75 27.04 -15.98
C GLN A 25 37.20 25.93 -15.08
N ILE A 26 37.37 26.03 -13.76
CA ILE A 26 36.83 25.04 -12.81
C ILE A 26 35.32 24.96 -12.94
N LEU A 27 34.62 26.09 -12.99
CA LEU A 27 33.16 26.15 -13.19
C LEU A 27 32.69 25.43 -14.45
N LEU A 28 33.45 25.54 -15.55
CA LEU A 28 33.14 24.86 -16.81
C LEU A 28 33.39 23.36 -16.68
N ASP A 29 34.55 22.97 -16.17
CA ASP A 29 34.93 21.56 -16.01
C ASP A 29 33.94 20.83 -15.08
N GLU A 30 33.51 21.48 -13.99
CA GLU A 30 32.55 20.92 -13.04
C GLU A 30 31.15 20.69 -13.65
N GLN A 31 30.71 21.58 -14.53
CA GLN A 31 29.43 21.45 -15.21
C GLN A 31 29.49 20.43 -16.36
N LEU A 32 30.66 20.25 -16.97
CA LEU A 32 30.88 19.30 -18.07
C LEU A 32 31.20 17.87 -17.59
N GLN A 33 31.67 17.70 -16.34
CA GLN A 33 31.82 16.39 -15.69
C GLN A 33 30.50 15.79 -15.19
N GLN A 34 29.37 16.50 -15.33
CA GLN A 34 28.06 15.94 -14.99
C GLN A 34 27.63 14.97 -16.10
N ASP A 35 27.58 13.67 -15.78
CA ASP A 35 27.42 12.57 -16.75
C ASP A 35 26.12 12.60 -17.59
N GLU A 36 25.11 13.42 -17.24
CA GLU A 36 23.88 13.56 -18.04
C GLU A 36 23.34 15.00 -18.06
N PHE A 37 23.63 15.74 -19.14
CA PHE A 37 22.86 16.93 -19.50
C PHE A 37 21.50 16.51 -20.09
N ASP A 38 20.57 16.20 -19.19
CA ASP A 38 19.22 15.70 -19.47
C ASP A 38 18.35 16.69 -20.30
N GLN A 39 17.17 16.26 -20.76
CA GLN A 39 16.27 17.11 -21.55
C GLN A 39 15.86 18.41 -20.82
N THR A 40 15.84 18.41 -19.48
CA THR A 40 15.52 19.59 -18.66
C THR A 40 16.74 20.22 -17.98
N GLY A 41 17.95 19.75 -18.32
CA GLY A 41 19.20 20.32 -17.85
C GLY A 41 19.43 21.75 -18.36
N TRP A 42 20.18 22.54 -17.60
CA TRP A 42 20.64 23.86 -18.02
C TRP A 42 22.07 24.12 -17.52
N LEU A 43 22.87 24.85 -18.29
CA LEU A 43 24.26 25.20 -17.98
C LEU A 43 24.43 26.71 -17.88
N ILE A 44 25.37 27.17 -17.06
CA ILE A 44 25.85 28.54 -17.08
C ILE A 44 27.27 28.54 -17.62
N VAL A 45 27.46 29.07 -18.82
CA VAL A 45 28.77 29.07 -19.48
C VAL A 45 29.11 30.47 -20.00
N PRO A 46 30.39 30.88 -19.96
CA PRO A 46 30.84 32.03 -20.72
C PRO A 46 30.81 31.68 -22.21
N LEU A 47 30.28 32.56 -23.06
CA LEU A 47 30.29 32.35 -24.51
C LEU A 47 31.07 33.46 -25.21
N HIS A 48 31.93 33.10 -26.16
CA HIS A 48 32.54 34.06 -27.07
C HIS A 48 31.56 34.38 -28.20
N ARG A 49 30.62 35.29 -27.90
CA ARG A 49 29.48 35.70 -28.73
C ARG A 49 29.36 37.23 -28.72
N VAL A 50 28.54 37.80 -29.60
CA VAL A 50 28.07 39.19 -29.48
C VAL A 50 26.60 39.21 -29.00
N PRO A 51 26.28 39.78 -27.81
CA PRO A 51 27.21 40.33 -26.83
C PRO A 51 28.03 39.24 -26.11
N ASP A 52 29.22 39.63 -25.62
CA ASP A 52 30.11 38.72 -24.89
C ASP A 52 29.72 38.63 -23.42
N GLY A 53 29.74 37.44 -22.82
CA GLY A 53 29.40 37.27 -21.41
C GLY A 53 28.95 35.87 -21.00
N PHE A 54 28.34 35.78 -19.82
CA PHE A 54 27.76 34.54 -19.29
C PHE A 54 26.35 34.31 -19.84
N TYR A 55 26.08 33.07 -20.17
CA TYR A 55 24.80 32.63 -20.72
C TYR A 55 24.27 31.41 -19.99
N LEU A 56 22.97 31.42 -19.76
CA LEU A 56 22.20 30.24 -19.44
C LEU A 56 21.86 29.51 -20.74
N LEU A 57 22.19 28.23 -20.85
CA LEU A 57 21.91 27.38 -22.02
C LEU A 57 21.05 26.18 -21.63
N SER A 58 20.10 25.80 -22.49
CA SER A 58 19.23 24.64 -22.30
C SER A 58 18.79 24.02 -23.62
N ARG A 59 18.55 22.69 -23.60
CA ARG A 59 17.93 21.93 -24.71
C ARG A 59 16.41 22.08 -24.79
N SER A 60 15.75 22.30 -23.65
CA SER A 60 14.28 22.47 -23.59
C SER A 60 13.86 23.81 -23.01
N ARG A 61 12.63 24.20 -23.33
CA ARG A 61 11.98 25.38 -22.77
C ARG A 61 11.80 25.28 -21.25
N GLU A 62 11.57 24.07 -20.74
CA GLU A 62 11.38 23.84 -19.30
C GLU A 62 12.68 23.93 -18.52
N GLY A 63 13.77 23.32 -19.01
CA GLY A 63 15.10 23.50 -18.42
C GLY A 63 15.52 24.97 -18.42
N HIS A 64 15.21 25.69 -19.49
CA HIS A 64 15.46 27.11 -19.61
C HIS A 64 14.66 27.94 -18.58
N ARG A 65 13.36 27.65 -18.43
CA ARG A 65 12.49 28.32 -17.45
C ARG A 65 13.02 28.12 -16.03
N ARG A 66 13.35 26.89 -15.66
CA ARG A 66 13.90 26.54 -14.34
C ARG A 66 15.23 27.22 -14.06
N GLY A 67 16.14 27.21 -15.04
CA GLY A 67 17.43 27.91 -14.92
C GLY A 67 17.24 29.41 -14.69
N LYS A 68 16.30 30.06 -15.39
CA LYS A 68 15.99 31.48 -15.15
C LYS A 68 15.44 31.74 -13.76
N GLU A 69 14.61 30.85 -13.22
CA GLU A 69 14.07 30.98 -11.86
C GLU A 69 15.16 30.86 -10.80
N VAL A 70 16.07 29.89 -10.95
CA VAL A 70 17.22 29.74 -10.05
C VAL A 70 18.13 30.96 -10.12
N LEU A 71 18.50 31.40 -11.33
CA LEU A 71 19.29 32.61 -11.50
C LEU A 71 18.62 33.83 -10.84
N LYS A 72 17.31 34.03 -11.02
CA LYS A 72 16.56 35.12 -10.38
C LYS A 72 16.56 34.99 -8.85
N ALA A 73 16.46 33.79 -8.30
CA ALA A 73 16.46 33.57 -6.87
C ALA A 73 17.82 33.91 -6.22
N PHE A 74 18.92 33.54 -6.89
CA PHE A 74 20.28 33.80 -6.38
C PHE A 74 20.75 35.24 -6.62
N PHE A 75 20.51 35.78 -7.82
CA PHE A 75 20.95 37.14 -8.15
C PHE A 75 19.99 38.22 -7.65
N GLY A 76 18.70 37.93 -7.48
CA GLY A 76 17.70 38.93 -7.12
C GLY A 76 17.74 40.14 -8.08
N ALA A 77 17.92 41.33 -7.53
CA ALA A 77 18.07 42.57 -8.31
C ALA A 77 19.52 42.87 -8.78
N ALA A 78 20.49 41.99 -8.53
CA ALA A 78 21.90 42.20 -8.86
C ALA A 78 22.26 41.86 -10.33
N ALA A 79 21.41 41.09 -11.03
CA ALA A 79 21.60 40.75 -12.44
C ALA A 79 20.27 40.74 -13.22
N GLU A 80 20.34 41.08 -14.50
CA GLU A 80 19.27 40.98 -15.48
C GLU A 80 19.46 39.73 -16.33
N ILE A 81 18.37 38.98 -16.55
CA ILE A 81 18.38 37.69 -17.27
C ILE A 81 17.44 37.80 -18.48
N ASP A 82 18.01 38.25 -19.59
CA ASP A 82 17.27 38.50 -20.83
C ASP A 82 17.34 37.29 -21.74
N SER A 83 16.20 36.88 -22.32
CA SER A 83 16.19 35.83 -23.33
C SER A 83 16.94 36.30 -24.58
N ALA A 84 17.80 35.44 -25.12
CA ALA A 84 18.53 35.66 -26.36
C ALA A 84 18.16 34.60 -27.40
N SER A 85 18.21 34.96 -28.67
CA SER A 85 17.95 34.05 -29.79
C SER A 85 19.23 33.68 -30.49
N LEU A 86 19.35 32.45 -30.97
CA LEU A 86 20.46 32.01 -31.81
C LEU A 86 20.34 32.66 -33.21
N ALA A 87 21.46 33.03 -33.79
CA ALA A 87 21.59 33.44 -35.18
C ALA A 87 22.69 32.60 -35.88
N PRO A 88 22.43 31.30 -36.17
CA PRO A 88 23.43 30.38 -36.73
C PRO A 88 24.05 30.84 -38.05
N GLY A 89 23.33 31.65 -38.83
CA GLY A 89 23.82 32.22 -40.09
C GLY A 89 24.74 33.44 -39.94
N VAL A 90 24.94 33.94 -38.71
CA VAL A 90 25.67 35.20 -38.44
C VAL A 90 26.90 34.96 -37.56
N GLN A 91 26.85 34.03 -36.60
CA GLN A 91 27.93 33.74 -35.67
C GLN A 91 28.23 32.25 -35.61
N GLN A 92 29.51 31.86 -35.74
CA GLN A 92 29.92 30.46 -35.68
C GLN A 92 29.58 29.81 -34.34
N THR A 93 29.68 30.54 -33.23
CA THR A 93 29.28 30.09 -31.88
C THR A 93 27.80 29.66 -31.85
N ASP A 94 26.92 30.39 -32.52
CA ASP A 94 25.49 30.07 -32.56
C ASP A 94 25.20 28.84 -33.42
N LEU A 95 25.99 28.64 -34.49
CA LEU A 95 25.93 27.42 -35.31
C LEU A 95 26.38 26.19 -34.52
N ASP A 96 27.48 26.32 -33.78
CA ASP A 96 28.04 25.25 -32.95
C ASP A 96 27.06 24.87 -31.81
N LEU A 97 26.46 25.86 -31.13
CA LEU A 97 25.44 25.65 -30.10
C LEU A 97 24.16 25.00 -30.64
N SER A 98 23.69 25.45 -31.80
CA SER A 98 22.53 24.87 -32.49
C SER A 98 22.78 23.41 -32.85
N THR A 99 23.98 23.09 -33.35
CA THR A 99 24.38 21.73 -33.69
C THR A 99 24.47 20.81 -32.46
N ALA A 100 24.84 21.37 -31.29
CA ALA A 100 24.84 20.66 -30.01
C ALA A 100 23.43 20.49 -29.38
N GLY A 101 22.38 20.99 -30.04
CA GLY A 101 20.98 20.90 -29.60
C GLY A 101 20.57 21.95 -28.56
N LEU A 102 21.42 22.94 -28.26
CA LEU A 102 21.11 23.98 -27.27
C LEU A 102 20.30 25.10 -27.93
N GLN A 103 18.98 24.99 -27.84
CA GLN A 103 18.04 25.89 -28.55
C GLN A 103 17.63 27.13 -27.74
N TYR A 104 17.76 27.08 -26.42
CA TYR A 104 17.26 28.14 -25.54
C TYR A 104 18.40 28.78 -24.75
N LEU A 105 18.63 30.08 -24.96
CA LEU A 105 19.67 30.84 -24.26
C LEU A 105 19.16 32.15 -23.66
N SER A 106 19.75 32.54 -22.52
CA SER A 106 19.48 33.81 -21.85
C SER A 106 20.83 34.41 -21.45
N THR A 107 21.03 35.70 -21.71
CA THR A 107 22.23 36.41 -21.26
C THR A 107 22.08 36.79 -19.79
N ILE A 108 23.17 36.67 -19.04
CA ILE A 108 23.24 37.05 -17.63
C ILE A 108 24.06 38.33 -17.54
N LYS A 109 23.39 39.47 -17.39
CA LYS A 109 24.03 40.78 -17.30
C LYS A 109 24.10 41.21 -15.84
N ARG A 110 25.30 41.50 -15.35
CA ARG A 110 25.48 42.09 -14.03
C ARG A 110 24.98 43.55 -14.03
N VAL A 111 24.07 43.88 -13.11
CA VAL A 111 23.48 45.23 -12.95
C VAL A 111 24.08 45.97 -11.74
N ARG A 112 24.36 45.27 -10.64
CA ARG A 112 24.99 45.81 -9.42
C ARG A 112 25.99 44.82 -8.81
N GLY A 113 26.94 45.33 -8.03
CA GLY A 113 27.94 44.52 -7.30
C GLY A 113 29.27 44.35 -8.05
N ASP A 114 30.29 43.89 -7.32
CA ASP A 114 31.64 43.65 -7.85
C ASP A 114 31.71 42.31 -8.63
N GLN A 115 32.69 42.18 -9.53
CA GLN A 115 32.90 41.01 -10.38
C GLN A 115 33.21 39.77 -9.56
N ASP A 116 33.97 39.97 -8.49
CA ASP A 116 34.28 38.99 -7.47
C ASP A 116 33.01 38.37 -6.87
N GLN A 117 32.04 39.20 -6.50
CA GLN A 117 30.77 38.73 -5.94
C GLN A 117 29.90 38.04 -7.00
N PHE A 118 29.91 38.55 -8.23
CA PHE A 118 29.15 37.97 -9.34
C PHE A 118 29.62 36.55 -9.67
N ILE A 119 30.93 36.32 -9.72
CA ILE A 119 31.51 34.98 -9.99
C ILE A 119 31.25 34.03 -8.82
N ARG A 120 31.40 34.49 -7.57
CA ARG A 120 31.05 33.69 -6.38
C ARG A 120 29.59 33.22 -6.38
N VAL A 121 28.65 34.07 -6.78
CA VAL A 121 27.24 33.67 -6.90
C VAL A 121 27.04 32.61 -8.00
N ILE A 122 27.79 32.69 -9.11
CA ILE A 122 27.76 31.61 -10.13
C ILE A 122 28.33 30.31 -9.56
N GLU A 123 29.43 30.37 -8.80
CA GLU A 123 30.00 29.21 -8.08
C GLU A 123 28.98 28.61 -7.11
N ASP A 124 28.30 29.42 -6.31
CA ASP A 124 27.26 28.96 -5.38
C ASP A 124 26.09 28.30 -6.11
N ILE A 125 25.68 28.83 -7.27
CA ILE A 125 24.61 28.25 -8.09
C ILE A 125 25.04 26.88 -8.64
N VAL A 126 26.23 26.81 -9.23
CA VAL A 126 26.77 25.55 -9.80
C VAL A 126 26.97 24.51 -8.71
N ALA A 127 27.51 24.89 -7.56
CA ALA A 127 27.67 24.02 -6.39
C ALA A 127 26.32 23.56 -5.83
N THR A 128 25.30 24.43 -5.79
CA THR A 128 23.94 24.06 -5.34
C THR A 128 23.26 23.11 -6.32
N VAL A 129 23.50 23.25 -7.62
CA VAL A 129 23.00 22.34 -8.65
C VAL A 129 23.72 20.99 -8.59
N LYS A 130 25.04 20.97 -8.28
CA LYS A 130 25.86 19.76 -8.12
C LYS A 130 25.56 18.99 -6.82
N GLY A 131 25.33 19.72 -5.72
CA GLY A 131 24.95 19.15 -4.42
C GLY A 131 23.48 18.73 -4.33
N ARG A 132 22.70 19.03 -5.38
CA ARG A 132 21.40 18.40 -5.58
C ARG A 132 21.65 17.05 -6.24
N ASP A 133 21.67 16.00 -5.40
CA ASP A 133 20.83 14.87 -5.74
C ASP A 133 19.52 15.45 -6.28
N VAL A 134 19.02 14.89 -7.38
CA VAL A 134 17.61 15.05 -7.71
C VAL A 134 16.82 14.32 -6.62
N SER A 135 16.87 14.83 -5.38
CA SER A 135 15.73 14.86 -4.52
C SER A 135 14.73 15.67 -5.33
N THR A 136 13.96 14.93 -6.13
CA THR A 136 12.51 15.10 -6.12
C THR A 136 12.19 15.63 -4.73
N ARG A 137 11.79 16.90 -4.68
CA ARG A 137 11.23 17.48 -3.47
C ARG A 137 10.30 16.40 -2.96
N SER A 138 10.64 15.75 -1.85
CA SER A 138 9.74 14.80 -1.22
C SER A 138 8.52 15.66 -0.92
N LEU A 139 7.51 15.57 -1.78
CA LEU A 139 6.17 15.94 -1.38
C LEU A 139 5.94 14.96 -0.25
N ASN A 140 6.18 15.41 0.98
CA ASN A 140 5.85 14.62 2.15
C ASN A 140 4.42 14.17 1.90
N PRO A 141 4.18 12.85 1.74
CA PRO A 141 2.87 12.40 1.31
C PRO A 141 1.83 12.93 2.29
N SER A 142 0.68 13.37 1.77
CA SER A 142 -0.40 13.81 2.64
C SER A 142 -0.79 12.69 3.61
N TYR A 143 -1.38 13.05 4.76
CA TYR A 143 -1.82 12.04 5.72
C TYR A 143 -2.75 10.99 5.06
N ILE A 144 -3.59 11.39 4.10
CA ILE A 144 -4.45 10.50 3.31
C ILE A 144 -3.62 9.49 2.51
N HIS A 145 -2.55 9.94 1.85
CA HIS A 145 -1.68 9.03 1.09
C HIS A 145 -0.92 8.07 2.01
N LEU A 146 -0.48 8.52 3.19
CA LEU A 146 0.19 7.67 4.15
C LEU A 146 -0.77 6.64 4.77
N LEU A 147 -2.01 7.05 5.11
CA LEU A 147 -3.04 6.15 5.61
C LEU A 147 -3.44 5.10 4.56
N ARG A 148 -3.59 5.53 3.30
CA ARG A 148 -3.78 4.62 2.15
C ARG A 148 -2.61 3.63 2.04
N ASP A 149 -1.37 4.13 2.05
CA ASP A 149 -0.17 3.29 1.90
C ASP A 149 -0.02 2.29 3.06
N PHE A 150 -0.35 2.71 4.29
CA PHE A 150 -0.43 1.86 5.47
C PHE A 150 -1.39 0.69 5.24
N ARG A 151 -2.64 0.99 4.85
CA ARG A 151 -3.69 -0.03 4.66
C ARG A 151 -3.43 -0.94 3.47
N LEU A 152 -2.94 -0.39 2.35
CA LEU A 152 -2.51 -1.19 1.20
C LEU A 152 -1.35 -2.11 1.58
N GLY A 153 -0.39 -1.62 2.37
CA GLY A 153 0.71 -2.42 2.91
C GLY A 153 0.22 -3.58 3.79
N LEU A 154 -0.73 -3.33 4.69
CA LEU A 154 -1.35 -4.39 5.51
C LEU A 154 -2.02 -5.45 4.65
N ARG A 155 -2.84 -5.05 3.66
CA ARG A 155 -3.50 -6.00 2.77
C ARG A 155 -2.49 -6.84 1.98
N GLN A 156 -1.40 -6.23 1.54
CA GLN A 156 -0.33 -6.91 0.81
C GLN A 156 0.54 -7.79 1.71
N ASN A 157 0.31 -7.78 3.02
CA ASN A 157 1.15 -8.40 4.04
C ASN A 157 2.61 -7.91 3.95
N ASP A 158 2.80 -6.64 3.62
CA ASP A 158 4.11 -5.95 3.62
C ASP A 158 4.27 -5.17 4.94
N ALA A 159 4.74 -5.89 5.96
CA ALA A 159 4.98 -5.33 7.29
C ALA A 159 5.89 -4.09 7.24
N LYS A 160 6.96 -4.13 6.43
CA LYS A 160 7.92 -3.02 6.31
C LYS A 160 7.30 -1.79 5.66
N ALA A 161 6.40 -1.97 4.69
CA ALA A 161 5.69 -0.84 4.09
C ALA A 161 4.68 -0.23 5.07
N ALA A 162 3.94 -1.06 5.79
CA ALA A 162 2.99 -0.61 6.80
C ALA A 162 3.69 0.15 7.95
N GLU A 163 4.78 -0.41 8.51
CA GLU A 163 5.57 0.23 9.56
C GLU A 163 6.11 1.60 9.12
N ARG A 164 6.74 1.69 7.94
CA ARG A 164 7.23 2.96 7.40
C ARG A 164 6.12 4.00 7.20
N ALA A 165 4.95 3.58 6.75
CA ALA A 165 3.81 4.47 6.58
C ALA A 165 3.28 4.96 7.93
N LEU A 166 3.24 4.09 8.96
CA LEU A 166 2.83 4.43 10.31
C LEU A 166 3.82 5.40 10.98
N GLU A 167 5.13 5.14 10.88
CA GLU A 167 6.17 6.07 11.35
C GLU A 167 6.04 7.44 10.68
N ALA A 168 5.81 7.47 9.37
CA ALA A 168 5.58 8.71 8.65
C ALA A 168 4.29 9.43 9.13
N LEU A 169 3.21 8.70 9.42
CA LEU A 169 1.98 9.26 9.99
C LEU A 169 2.22 9.91 11.34
N GLU A 170 2.97 9.25 12.23
CA GLU A 170 3.35 9.80 13.53
C GLU A 170 4.12 11.13 13.38
N LEU A 171 5.05 11.19 12.43
CA LEU A 171 5.85 12.39 12.15
C LEU A 171 5.04 13.55 11.56
N THR A 172 3.86 13.30 10.96
CA THR A 172 3.01 14.39 10.44
C THR A 172 2.37 15.24 11.54
N GLY A 173 2.20 14.69 12.74
CA GLY A 173 1.54 15.35 13.86
C GLY A 173 0.04 15.64 13.67
N THR A 174 -0.60 15.10 12.62
CA THR A 174 -2.03 15.38 12.32
C THR A 174 -3.00 14.46 13.06
N MET A 175 -2.53 13.35 13.63
CA MET A 175 -3.36 12.35 14.32
C MET A 175 -3.18 12.43 15.84
N SER A 176 -4.25 12.16 16.58
CA SER A 176 -4.16 12.01 18.04
C SER A 176 -3.32 10.78 18.38
N ALA A 177 -2.68 10.79 19.56
CA ALA A 177 -1.96 9.62 20.08
C ALA A 177 -2.87 8.39 20.18
N GLU A 178 -4.16 8.58 20.43
CA GLU A 178 -5.15 7.51 20.46
C GLU A 178 -5.38 6.88 19.08
N ASN A 179 -5.53 7.70 18.03
CA ASN A 179 -5.70 7.18 16.67
C ASN A 179 -4.45 6.42 16.20
N ILE A 180 -3.24 6.89 16.56
CA ILE A 180 -2.01 6.15 16.30
C ILE A 180 -2.01 4.79 17.02
N ARG A 181 -2.42 4.72 18.30
CA ARG A 181 -2.55 3.44 19.03
C ARG A 181 -3.52 2.48 18.34
N PHE A 182 -4.63 2.98 17.78
CA PHE A 182 -5.56 2.15 17.01
C PHE A 182 -4.91 1.61 15.72
N LEU A 183 -4.14 2.41 15.00
CA LEU A 183 -3.40 1.93 13.83
C LEU A 183 -2.33 0.90 14.21
N VAL A 184 -1.63 1.06 15.34
CA VAL A 184 -0.68 0.05 15.85
C VAL A 184 -1.39 -1.29 16.11
N ILE A 185 -2.55 -1.26 16.76
CA ILE A 185 -3.36 -2.48 17.01
C ILE A 185 -3.80 -3.10 15.70
N GLN A 186 -4.29 -2.30 14.76
CA GLN A 186 -4.68 -2.76 13.43
C GLN A 186 -3.49 -3.43 12.72
N MET A 187 -2.30 -2.84 12.78
CA MET A 187 -1.09 -3.39 12.16
C MET A 187 -0.68 -4.72 12.79
N LEU A 188 -0.55 -4.77 14.12
CA LEU A 188 -0.12 -5.98 14.82
C LEU A 188 -1.14 -7.12 14.63
N GLY A 189 -2.44 -6.80 14.65
CA GLY A 189 -3.51 -7.76 14.41
C GLY A 189 -3.47 -8.35 13.00
N ASN A 190 -3.43 -7.49 11.97
CA ASN A 190 -3.38 -7.95 10.57
C ASN A 190 -2.12 -8.76 10.25
N LEU A 191 -0.99 -8.44 10.90
CA LEU A 191 0.27 -9.18 10.73
C LEU A 191 0.37 -10.43 11.63
N GLY A 192 -0.65 -10.73 12.43
CA GLY A 192 -0.68 -11.88 13.34
C GLY A 192 0.34 -11.81 14.49
N ARG A 193 0.81 -10.61 14.84
CA ARG A 193 1.79 -10.36 15.91
C ARG A 193 1.10 -10.28 17.29
N TRP A 194 0.34 -11.31 17.63
CA TRP A 194 -0.54 -11.35 18.80
C TRP A 194 0.20 -11.15 20.13
N ALA A 195 1.39 -11.75 20.27
CA ALA A 195 2.21 -11.61 21.48
C ALA A 195 2.68 -10.16 21.70
N GLU A 196 3.03 -9.46 20.62
CA GLU A 196 3.42 -8.05 20.69
C GLU A 196 2.22 -7.15 20.99
N LEU A 197 1.05 -7.48 20.42
CA LEU A 197 -0.21 -6.79 20.71
C LEU A 197 -0.56 -6.90 22.20
N GLN A 198 -0.43 -8.10 22.78
CA GLN A 198 -0.69 -8.35 24.20
C GLN A 198 0.34 -7.65 25.12
N ALA A 199 1.58 -7.49 24.65
CA ALA A 199 2.66 -6.84 25.39
C ALA A 199 2.64 -5.29 25.30
N LEU A 200 1.68 -4.69 24.59
CA LEU A 200 1.60 -3.24 24.47
C LEU A 200 1.44 -2.58 25.85
N PRO A 201 2.30 -1.60 26.21
CA PRO A 201 2.34 -1.04 27.56
C PRO A 201 1.07 -0.27 27.94
N TYR A 202 0.34 0.25 26.95
CA TYR A 202 -0.91 1.01 27.11
C TYR A 202 -2.16 0.17 26.85
N LEU A 203 -2.05 -1.15 26.65
CA LEU A 203 -3.22 -1.99 26.34
C LEU A 203 -4.30 -1.88 27.42
N GLY A 204 -3.91 -1.95 28.71
CA GLY A 204 -4.85 -1.85 29.82
C GLY A 204 -5.60 -0.52 29.92
N GLU A 205 -4.98 0.60 29.50
CA GLU A 205 -5.67 1.88 29.41
C GLU A 205 -6.65 1.88 28.23
N LEU A 206 -6.19 1.36 27.09
CA LEU A 206 -6.96 1.31 25.85
C LEU A 206 -8.18 0.40 25.96
N LEU A 207 -8.13 -0.67 26.75
CA LEU A 207 -9.29 -1.53 27.06
C LEU A 207 -10.40 -0.79 27.84
N ARG A 208 -10.10 0.37 28.44
CA ARG A 208 -11.09 1.16 29.21
C ARG A 208 -11.67 2.34 28.42
N THR A 209 -11.12 2.68 27.25
CA THR A 209 -11.63 3.76 26.41
C THR A 209 -12.70 3.26 25.44
N ARG A 210 -13.43 4.18 24.79
CA ARG A 210 -14.29 3.81 23.65
C ARG A 210 -13.41 3.54 22.43
N ARG A 211 -13.72 2.49 21.67
CA ARG A 211 -12.91 2.03 20.53
C ARG A 211 -13.80 1.77 19.33
N PRO A 212 -13.33 2.08 18.10
CA PRO A 212 -14.02 1.68 16.88
C PRO A 212 -14.25 0.17 16.84
N ARG A 213 -15.38 -0.27 16.26
CA ARG A 213 -15.69 -1.69 16.09
C ARG A 213 -14.54 -2.50 15.50
N ALA A 214 -13.88 -1.99 14.45
CA ALA A 214 -12.76 -2.67 13.79
C ALA A 214 -11.60 -2.99 14.75
N ILE A 215 -11.37 -2.15 15.77
CA ILE A 215 -10.35 -2.39 16.79
C ILE A 215 -10.83 -3.45 17.79
N ASN A 216 -12.10 -3.44 18.17
CA ASN A 216 -12.67 -4.49 19.02
C ASN A 216 -12.61 -5.87 18.34
N GLU A 217 -12.90 -5.97 17.04
CA GLU A 217 -12.79 -7.23 16.27
C GLU A 217 -11.35 -7.81 16.34
N VAL A 218 -10.33 -6.97 16.19
CA VAL A 218 -8.92 -7.37 16.31
C VAL A 218 -8.57 -7.81 17.74
N LEU A 219 -9.06 -7.09 18.75
CA LEU A 219 -8.84 -7.43 20.16
C LEU A 219 -9.51 -8.74 20.55
N LEU A 220 -10.71 -9.03 20.02
CA LEU A 220 -11.37 -10.31 20.19
C LEU A 220 -10.53 -11.45 19.61
N GLU A 221 -9.97 -11.27 18.40
CA GLU A 221 -9.06 -12.28 17.86
C GLU A 221 -7.81 -12.45 18.71
N MET A 222 -7.21 -11.37 19.22
CA MET A 222 -6.08 -11.46 20.16
C MET A 222 -6.46 -12.31 21.38
N ILE A 223 -7.59 -12.03 22.04
CA ILE A 223 -8.07 -12.75 23.24
C ILE A 223 -8.20 -14.24 22.95
N TRP A 224 -8.80 -14.60 21.81
CA TRP A 224 -8.89 -16.01 21.40
C TRP A 224 -7.50 -16.63 21.28
N ARG A 225 -6.61 -16.01 20.50
CA ARG A 225 -5.29 -16.57 20.16
C ARG A 225 -4.36 -16.68 21.36
N SER A 226 -4.41 -15.73 22.29
CA SER A 226 -3.48 -15.66 23.42
C SER A 226 -3.99 -16.40 24.67
N ASP A 227 -5.29 -16.28 24.98
CA ASP A 227 -5.80 -16.65 26.30
C ASP A 227 -6.76 -17.86 26.25
N LEU A 228 -7.47 -18.10 25.14
CA LEU A 228 -8.53 -19.12 25.09
C LEU A 228 -8.22 -20.32 24.18
N ALA A 229 -7.50 -20.12 23.08
CA ALA A 229 -7.36 -21.15 22.05
C ALA A 229 -6.71 -22.43 22.59
N THR A 230 -5.71 -22.32 23.46
CA THR A 230 -5.06 -23.49 24.09
C THR A 230 -6.01 -24.27 24.98
N THR A 231 -6.82 -23.58 25.79
CA THR A 231 -7.75 -24.16 26.76
C THR A 231 -8.96 -24.80 26.07
N PHE A 232 -9.53 -24.13 25.06
CA PHE A 232 -10.79 -24.54 24.43
C PHE A 232 -10.61 -25.32 23.11
N SER A 233 -9.38 -25.45 22.58
CA SER A 233 -9.10 -26.28 21.39
C SER A 233 -8.56 -27.68 21.71
N VAL A 234 -8.22 -27.98 22.97
CA VAL A 234 -7.57 -29.23 23.36
C VAL A 234 -8.39 -29.95 24.44
N GLY A 235 -9.06 -31.04 24.04
CA GLY A 235 -9.78 -31.91 24.96
C GLY A 235 -11.23 -31.49 25.24
N PRO A 236 -11.94 -32.22 26.14
CA PRO A 236 -13.32 -31.89 26.50
C PRO A 236 -13.38 -30.59 27.29
N ILE A 237 -14.31 -29.71 26.92
CA ILE A 237 -14.52 -28.41 27.57
C ILE A 237 -15.23 -28.65 28.90
N THR A 238 -14.69 -28.09 29.98
CA THR A 238 -15.21 -28.22 31.35
C THR A 238 -15.76 -26.88 31.85
N PRO A 239 -16.78 -26.86 32.73
CA PRO A 239 -17.24 -25.63 33.38
C PRO A 239 -16.11 -24.84 34.07
N GLU A 240 -15.15 -25.53 34.70
CA GLU A 240 -14.01 -24.89 35.36
C GLU A 240 -13.13 -24.09 34.39
N ALA A 241 -13.02 -24.52 33.14
CA ALA A 241 -12.26 -23.80 32.11
C ALA A 241 -12.86 -22.41 31.80
N PHE A 242 -14.17 -22.23 31.97
CA PHE A 242 -14.83 -20.93 31.80
C PHE A 242 -14.49 -19.98 32.94
N ASP A 243 -14.53 -20.46 34.18
CA ASP A 243 -14.20 -19.67 35.37
C ASP A 243 -12.72 -19.24 35.38
N GLU A 244 -11.82 -20.17 35.05
CA GLU A 244 -10.37 -19.89 34.97
C GLU A 244 -10.02 -18.83 33.91
N SER A 245 -10.83 -18.72 32.85
CA SER A 245 -10.60 -17.72 31.80
C SER A 245 -10.71 -16.29 32.31
N ASN A 246 -11.53 -16.05 33.35
CA ASN A 246 -11.87 -14.74 33.89
C ASN A 246 -12.18 -13.69 32.81
N LEU A 247 -12.79 -14.13 31.70
CA LEU A 247 -12.91 -13.38 30.45
C LEU A 247 -13.68 -12.07 30.64
N VAL A 248 -14.86 -12.14 31.28
CA VAL A 248 -15.75 -10.98 31.48
C VAL A 248 -15.11 -9.95 32.40
N ALA A 249 -14.46 -10.37 33.50
CA ALA A 249 -13.85 -9.42 34.42
C ALA A 249 -12.63 -8.71 33.81
N ARG A 250 -11.86 -9.40 32.96
CA ARG A 250 -10.64 -8.84 32.36
C ARG A 250 -10.91 -8.03 31.09
N TYR A 251 -11.89 -8.45 30.28
CA TYR A 251 -12.11 -7.92 28.94
C TYR A 251 -13.58 -7.54 28.64
N GLY A 252 -14.43 -7.40 29.66
CA GLY A 252 -15.88 -7.17 29.50
C GLY A 252 -16.23 -6.01 28.56
N SER A 253 -15.47 -4.90 28.61
CA SER A 253 -15.66 -3.75 27.72
C SER A 253 -15.39 -4.04 26.23
N VAL A 254 -14.55 -5.03 25.91
CA VAL A 254 -14.27 -5.46 24.53
C VAL A 254 -15.29 -6.51 24.10
N VAL A 255 -15.51 -7.49 24.97
CA VAL A 255 -16.42 -8.62 24.74
C VAL A 255 -17.86 -8.16 24.55
N GLY A 256 -18.29 -7.13 25.28
CA GLY A 256 -19.61 -6.53 25.17
C GLY A 256 -19.80 -5.61 23.96
N ALA A 257 -18.72 -5.06 23.42
CA ALA A 257 -18.78 -4.04 22.39
C ALA A 257 -19.21 -4.56 21.01
N VAL A 258 -19.08 -5.87 20.74
CA VAL A 258 -19.47 -6.47 19.46
C VAL A 258 -20.43 -7.62 19.71
N ASP A 259 -21.69 -7.50 19.26
CA ASP A 259 -22.72 -8.53 19.47
C ASP A 259 -22.31 -9.85 18.83
N VAL A 260 -22.12 -9.80 17.51
CA VAL A 260 -21.76 -10.91 16.63
C VAL A 260 -20.50 -10.49 15.87
N PRO A 261 -19.32 -10.98 16.30
CA PRO A 261 -18.06 -10.69 15.64
C PRO A 261 -18.00 -11.27 14.22
N VAL A 262 -17.17 -10.66 13.36
CA VAL A 262 -17.01 -11.10 11.97
C VAL A 262 -16.12 -12.34 11.88
N SER A 263 -15.07 -12.42 12.70
CA SER A 263 -14.12 -13.53 12.65
C SER A 263 -14.62 -14.74 13.44
N TRP A 264 -14.23 -15.95 13.01
CA TRP A 264 -14.40 -17.19 13.78
C TRP A 264 -13.87 -17.06 15.21
N ALA A 265 -12.65 -16.55 15.36
CA ALA A 265 -11.99 -16.36 16.66
C ALA A 265 -12.80 -15.41 17.57
N GLY A 266 -13.31 -14.32 17.00
CA GLY A 266 -14.19 -13.40 17.71
C GLY A 266 -15.50 -14.06 18.12
N ARG A 267 -16.14 -14.81 17.22
CA ARG A 267 -17.38 -15.57 17.53
C ARG A 267 -17.17 -16.60 18.63
N CYS A 268 -16.00 -17.24 18.71
CA CYS A 268 -15.66 -18.12 19.83
C CYS A 268 -15.59 -17.37 21.16
N VAL A 269 -14.90 -16.22 21.20
CA VAL A 269 -14.82 -15.39 22.42
C VAL A 269 -16.21 -14.91 22.84
N ALA A 270 -17.02 -14.47 21.88
CA ALA A 270 -18.39 -14.04 22.14
C ALA A 270 -19.29 -15.20 22.61
N ALA A 271 -19.07 -16.42 22.12
CA ALA A 271 -19.79 -17.61 22.58
C ALA A 271 -19.42 -17.99 24.03
N VAL A 272 -18.13 -18.01 24.37
CA VAL A 272 -17.66 -18.21 25.75
C VAL A 272 -18.24 -17.15 26.68
N ALA A 273 -18.27 -15.90 26.23
CA ALA A 273 -18.85 -14.80 26.99
C ALA A 273 -20.36 -14.92 27.17
N ALA A 274 -21.11 -15.25 26.11
CA ALA A 274 -22.56 -15.43 26.19
C ALA A 274 -22.93 -16.51 27.21
N VAL A 275 -22.14 -17.58 27.28
CA VAL A 275 -22.28 -18.64 28.28
C VAL A 275 -21.98 -18.13 29.69
N LEU A 276 -20.84 -17.46 29.90
CA LEU A 276 -20.47 -16.88 31.20
C LEU A 276 -21.45 -15.81 31.72
N GLN A 277 -22.19 -15.19 30.81
CA GLN A 277 -23.12 -14.09 31.08
C GLN A 277 -24.59 -14.53 31.10
N ASP A 278 -24.87 -15.82 30.89
CA ASP A 278 -26.23 -16.37 30.78
C ASP A 278 -27.09 -15.72 29.65
N ASP A 279 -26.45 -15.27 28.56
CA ASP A 279 -27.11 -14.60 27.43
C ASP A 279 -27.48 -15.57 26.30
N ALA A 280 -28.56 -16.33 26.51
CA ALA A 280 -29.10 -17.27 25.53
C ALA A 280 -29.47 -16.60 24.19
N ARG A 281 -29.96 -15.35 24.22
CA ARG A 281 -30.36 -14.64 22.99
C ARG A 281 -29.13 -14.35 22.12
N ARG A 282 -27.99 -14.01 22.71
CA ARG A 282 -26.74 -13.80 21.98
C ARG A 282 -26.16 -15.10 21.46
N ALA A 283 -26.24 -16.19 22.23
CA ALA A 283 -25.84 -17.52 21.77
C ALA A 283 -26.58 -17.94 20.49
N ASP A 284 -27.91 -17.75 20.44
CA ASP A 284 -28.72 -18.04 19.24
C ASP A 284 -28.29 -17.21 18.02
N ARG A 285 -28.01 -15.91 18.22
CA ARG A 285 -27.52 -15.03 17.14
C ARG A 285 -26.15 -15.47 16.62
N LEU A 286 -25.24 -15.88 17.50
CA LEU A 286 -23.92 -16.39 17.13
C LEU A 286 -24.01 -17.70 16.32
N LEU A 287 -24.87 -18.63 16.73
CA LEU A 287 -25.10 -19.88 15.98
C LEU A 287 -25.73 -19.62 14.60
N SER A 288 -26.64 -18.66 14.53
CA SER A 288 -27.27 -18.24 13.27
C SER A 288 -26.28 -17.57 12.32
N ALA A 289 -25.27 -16.90 12.87
CA ALA A 289 -24.24 -16.19 12.13
C ALA A 289 -23.05 -17.06 11.70
N ALA A 290 -23.05 -18.37 11.97
CA ALA A 290 -22.02 -19.29 11.49
C ALA A 290 -21.95 -19.30 9.94
N GLU A 291 -20.74 -19.27 9.39
CA GLU A 291 -20.44 -19.25 7.95
C GLU A 291 -20.83 -20.56 7.28
N ASP A 292 -20.58 -21.67 7.99
CA ASP A 292 -20.89 -23.02 7.52
C ASP A 292 -21.35 -23.94 8.66
N ASP A 293 -21.77 -25.15 8.30
CA ASP A 293 -22.26 -26.15 9.25
C ASP A 293 -21.17 -26.64 10.20
N VAL A 294 -19.89 -26.63 9.78
CA VAL A 294 -18.74 -27.07 10.58
C VAL A 294 -18.48 -26.06 11.70
N GLU A 295 -18.52 -24.77 11.38
CA GLU A 295 -18.41 -23.69 12.35
C GLU A 295 -19.57 -23.75 13.34
N ARG A 296 -20.81 -23.94 12.86
CA ARG A 296 -21.99 -24.04 13.73
C ARG A 296 -21.86 -25.20 14.72
N GLU A 297 -21.38 -26.37 14.26
CA GLU A 297 -21.15 -27.52 15.13
C GLU A 297 -20.11 -27.21 16.20
N ARG A 298 -19.00 -26.55 15.84
CA ARG A 298 -17.96 -26.17 16.80
C ARG A 298 -18.45 -25.14 17.83
N LEU A 299 -19.21 -24.12 17.41
CA LEU A 299 -19.83 -23.17 18.36
C LEU A 299 -20.78 -23.89 19.31
N THR A 300 -21.58 -24.82 18.78
CA THR A 300 -22.50 -25.62 19.61
C THR A 300 -21.72 -26.44 20.63
N GLN A 301 -20.64 -27.12 20.23
CA GLN A 301 -19.78 -27.87 21.14
C GLN A 301 -19.11 -26.98 22.19
N LEU A 302 -18.70 -25.76 21.81
CA LEU A 302 -18.11 -24.77 22.71
C LEU A 302 -19.08 -24.33 23.80
N MET A 303 -20.37 -24.22 23.50
CA MET A 303 -21.41 -23.77 24.43
C MET A 303 -22.12 -24.93 25.16
N ALA A 304 -22.02 -26.15 24.64
CA ALA A 304 -22.68 -27.36 25.17
C ALA A 304 -22.55 -27.58 26.69
N PRO A 305 -21.38 -27.35 27.34
CA PRO A 305 -21.21 -27.66 28.76
C PRO A 305 -22.15 -26.90 29.71
N LEU A 306 -22.77 -25.80 29.25
CA LEU A 306 -23.55 -24.88 30.08
C LEU A 306 -24.91 -24.51 29.46
N LEU A 307 -25.29 -25.14 28.33
CA LEU A 307 -26.56 -24.88 27.64
C LEU A 307 -27.81 -25.35 28.41
N ASP A 308 -27.66 -26.31 29.33
CA ASP A 308 -28.78 -26.86 30.12
C ASP A 308 -29.21 -25.95 31.29
N ASP A 309 -28.41 -24.94 31.66
CA ASP A 309 -28.61 -24.10 32.86
C ASP A 309 -29.01 -22.64 32.57
N PHE A 310 -29.31 -22.28 31.30
CA PHE A 310 -29.71 -20.90 30.97
C PHE A 310 -30.98 -20.50 31.74
N THR A 311 -30.83 -19.65 32.75
CA THR A 311 -31.92 -19.27 33.65
C THR A 311 -32.12 -17.77 33.62
N GLN A 312 -32.58 -17.22 32.48
CA GLN A 312 -32.81 -15.78 32.25
C GLN A 312 -33.31 -15.05 33.51
N PRO A 313 -32.42 -14.47 34.34
CA PRO A 313 -32.86 -13.69 35.46
C PRO A 313 -33.36 -12.37 34.88
N VAL A 314 -34.48 -11.85 35.39
CA VAL A 314 -34.86 -10.47 35.11
C VAL A 314 -33.79 -9.58 35.75
N THR A 315 -32.79 -9.23 34.95
CA THR A 315 -31.64 -8.44 35.35
C THR A 315 -31.95 -6.99 35.00
N ASP A 316 -31.75 -6.07 35.94
CA ASP A 316 -31.99 -4.66 35.67
C ASP A 316 -30.99 -4.10 34.63
N MET A 317 -31.38 -3.04 33.91
CA MET A 317 -30.55 -2.46 32.85
C MET A 317 -29.20 -1.94 33.37
N SER A 318 -29.11 -1.54 34.64
CA SER A 318 -27.84 -1.09 35.25
C SER A 318 -26.85 -2.24 35.38
N THR A 319 -27.31 -3.40 35.88
CA THR A 319 -26.48 -4.60 36.00
C THR A 319 -26.07 -5.13 34.63
N LEU A 320 -26.99 -5.13 33.65
CA LEU A 320 -26.66 -5.49 32.26
C LEU A 320 -25.57 -4.57 31.69
N PHE A 321 -25.67 -3.26 31.94
CA PHE A 321 -24.67 -2.30 31.48
C PHE A 321 -23.31 -2.50 32.18
N GLU A 322 -23.29 -2.73 33.50
CA GLU A 322 -22.08 -3.02 34.27
C GLU A 322 -21.39 -4.32 33.82
N GLN A 323 -22.17 -5.31 33.39
CA GLN A 323 -21.67 -6.55 32.81
C GLN A 323 -21.24 -6.40 31.34
N GLY A 324 -21.38 -5.22 30.73
CA GLY A 324 -21.06 -4.95 29.34
C GLY A 324 -22.06 -5.54 28.34
N GLN A 325 -23.25 -5.96 28.76
CA GLN A 325 -24.28 -6.51 27.89
C GLN A 325 -25.04 -5.40 27.14
N TYR A 326 -24.34 -4.57 26.36
CA TYR A 326 -24.90 -3.37 25.74
C TYR A 326 -26.11 -3.66 24.83
N HIS A 327 -26.08 -4.74 24.05
CA HIS A 327 -27.19 -5.11 23.17
C HIS A 327 -28.45 -5.54 23.95
N ALA A 328 -28.27 -6.18 25.12
CA ALA A 328 -29.37 -6.51 26.01
C ALA A 328 -29.97 -5.24 26.66
N VAL A 329 -29.13 -4.27 27.05
CA VAL A 329 -29.58 -2.95 27.54
C VAL A 329 -30.42 -2.24 26.48
N ILE A 330 -29.96 -2.19 25.23
CA ILE A 330 -30.68 -1.54 24.13
C ILE A 330 -32.02 -2.23 23.88
N ALA A 331 -32.04 -3.57 23.84
CA ALA A 331 -33.28 -4.32 23.65
C ALA A 331 -34.28 -4.06 24.81
N ALA A 332 -33.83 -4.15 26.06
CA ALA A 332 -34.66 -3.92 27.24
C ALA A 332 -35.25 -2.50 27.27
N PHE A 333 -34.46 -1.49 26.91
CA PHE A 333 -34.93 -0.10 26.82
C PHE A 333 -35.96 0.10 25.72
N LEU A 334 -35.78 -0.51 24.54
CA LEU A 334 -36.75 -0.41 23.44
C LEU A 334 -38.04 -1.19 23.72
N GLU A 335 -37.97 -2.28 24.48
CA GLU A 335 -39.15 -3.00 24.98
C GLU A 335 -39.92 -2.16 26.02
N HIS A 336 -39.21 -1.45 26.91
CA HIS A 336 -39.79 -0.64 27.97
C HIS A 336 -39.04 0.71 28.13
N VAL A 337 -39.50 1.71 27.38
CA VAL A 337 -38.89 3.05 27.35
C VAL A 337 -39.12 3.79 28.66
N ASP A 338 -38.03 4.07 29.39
CA ASP A 338 -38.06 4.81 30.67
C ASP A 338 -36.98 5.90 30.75
N ALA A 339 -37.29 7.00 31.45
CA ALA A 339 -36.40 8.15 31.56
C ALA A 339 -35.15 7.87 32.41
N SER A 340 -35.23 6.97 33.41
CA SER A 340 -34.08 6.66 34.27
C SER A 340 -32.99 5.85 33.56
N THR A 341 -33.36 5.13 32.49
CA THR A 341 -32.47 4.26 31.72
C THR A 341 -32.07 4.83 30.35
N ALA A 342 -32.64 5.98 29.95
CA ALA A 342 -32.37 6.61 28.66
C ALA A 342 -30.88 6.90 28.42
N ASP A 343 -30.15 7.34 29.44
CA ASP A 343 -28.71 7.63 29.35
C ASP A 343 -27.88 6.35 29.16
N LEU A 344 -28.25 5.26 29.86
CA LEU A 344 -27.62 3.95 29.70
C LEU A 344 -27.84 3.39 28.30
N ALA A 345 -29.05 3.53 27.75
CA ALA A 345 -29.35 3.07 26.40
C ALA A 345 -28.56 3.84 25.33
N VAL A 346 -28.44 5.17 25.47
CA VAL A 346 -27.62 5.98 24.55
C VAL A 346 -26.14 5.59 24.64
N GLN A 347 -25.60 5.44 25.85
CA GLN A 347 -24.21 5.00 26.04
C GLN A 347 -23.99 3.60 25.47
N ALA A 348 -24.92 2.67 25.70
CA ALA A 348 -24.83 1.31 25.18
C ALA A 348 -24.75 1.30 23.65
N VAL A 349 -25.59 2.05 22.94
CA VAL A 349 -25.52 2.14 21.46
C VAL A 349 -24.19 2.74 21.00
N LEU A 350 -23.71 3.78 21.68
CA LEU A 350 -22.46 4.42 21.33
C LEU A 350 -21.27 3.48 21.56
N ASP A 351 -21.23 2.75 22.67
CA ASP A 351 -20.12 1.85 23.02
C ASP A 351 -20.07 0.60 22.13
N CYS A 352 -21.22 0.10 21.66
CA CYS A 352 -21.26 -1.01 20.70
C CYS A 352 -21.35 -0.59 19.22
N GLU A 353 -21.51 0.71 18.95
CA GLU A 353 -21.69 1.27 17.61
C GLU A 353 -22.83 0.61 16.80
N ASP A 354 -23.93 0.24 17.48
CA ASP A 354 -25.11 -0.41 16.84
C ASP A 354 -25.91 0.60 16.00
N THR A 355 -25.51 0.72 14.74
CA THR A 355 -26.16 1.58 13.73
C THR A 355 -27.61 1.18 13.46
N SER A 356 -27.96 -0.09 13.60
CA SER A 356 -29.31 -0.59 13.27
C SER A 356 -30.37 -0.11 14.27
N ARG A 357 -29.99 0.06 15.53
CA ARG A 357 -30.88 0.50 16.63
C ARG A 357 -30.68 1.98 17.00
N ALA A 358 -29.65 2.64 16.48
CA ALA A 358 -29.31 4.03 16.80
C ALA A 358 -30.47 5.01 16.58
N LEU A 359 -31.17 4.91 15.45
CA LEU A 359 -32.31 5.80 15.16
C LEU A 359 -33.47 5.56 16.13
N ALA A 360 -33.81 4.29 16.41
CA ALA A 360 -34.91 3.94 17.31
C ALA A 360 -34.67 4.44 18.74
N VAL A 361 -33.44 4.28 19.25
CA VAL A 361 -33.06 4.81 20.57
C VAL A 361 -33.08 6.34 20.58
N PHE A 362 -32.55 6.98 19.52
CA PHE A 362 -32.58 8.45 19.40
C PHE A 362 -34.01 9.00 19.43
N GLU A 363 -34.93 8.41 18.66
CA GLU A 363 -36.34 8.82 18.61
C GLU A 363 -37.05 8.60 19.94
N ALA A 364 -36.81 7.46 20.61
CA ALA A 364 -37.38 7.16 21.92
C ALA A 364 -36.94 8.18 23.00
N VAL A 365 -35.64 8.47 23.07
CA VAL A 365 -35.08 9.43 24.05
C VAL A 365 -35.51 10.87 23.73
N ARG A 366 -35.60 11.24 22.45
CA ARG A 366 -36.16 12.54 22.04
C ARG A 366 -37.63 12.66 22.40
N GLY A 367 -38.43 11.61 22.18
CA GLY A 367 -39.83 11.58 22.59
C GLY A 367 -40.02 11.79 24.10
N LEU A 368 -39.18 11.19 24.94
CA LEU A 368 -39.17 11.44 26.38
C LEU A 368 -38.82 12.90 26.73
N ALA A 369 -37.87 13.50 26.02
CA ALA A 369 -37.49 14.90 26.24
C ALA A 369 -38.59 15.87 25.79
N ASP A 370 -39.21 15.62 24.64
CA ASP A 370 -40.25 16.48 24.05
C ASP A 370 -41.55 16.43 24.85
N THR A 371 -41.86 15.29 25.48
CA THR A 371 -43.00 15.15 26.41
C THR A 371 -42.72 15.67 27.83
N GLY A 372 -41.49 16.14 28.09
CA GLY A 372 -41.07 16.66 29.40
C GLY A 372 -40.75 15.59 30.44
N GLY A 373 -40.74 14.31 30.06
CA GLY A 373 -40.38 13.18 30.93
C GLY A 373 -38.88 13.04 31.21
N LEU A 374 -38.02 13.72 30.42
CA LEU A 374 -36.57 13.68 30.57
C LEU A 374 -35.94 15.07 30.35
N VAL A 375 -35.12 15.52 31.31
CA VAL A 375 -34.33 16.74 31.16
C VAL A 375 -32.95 16.40 30.60
N LEU A 376 -32.66 16.87 29.39
CA LEU A 376 -31.38 16.62 28.73
C LEU A 376 -30.25 17.46 29.35
N GLY A 377 -29.39 16.81 30.13
CA GLY A 377 -28.13 17.40 30.59
C GLY A 377 -27.14 17.66 29.44
N ARG A 378 -26.07 18.43 29.70
CA ARG A 378 -25.07 18.79 28.68
C ARG A 378 -24.38 17.57 28.05
N ARG A 379 -24.08 16.53 28.84
CA ARG A 379 -23.46 15.28 28.36
C ARG A 379 -24.42 14.52 27.44
N LEU A 380 -25.60 14.15 27.95
CA LEU A 380 -26.60 13.41 27.18
C LEU A 380 -27.02 14.12 25.90
N LYS A 381 -27.06 15.47 25.89
CA LYS A 381 -27.30 16.24 24.67
C LYS A 381 -26.21 16.01 23.62
N LYS A 382 -24.94 16.02 24.02
CA LYS A 382 -23.82 15.71 23.13
C LYS A 382 -23.90 14.27 22.64
N ASP A 383 -24.18 13.33 23.54
CA ASP A 383 -24.27 11.91 23.20
C ASP A 383 -25.44 11.63 22.24
N LEU A 384 -26.56 12.35 22.36
CA LEU A 384 -27.66 12.31 21.39
C LEU A 384 -27.28 12.89 20.03
N ASP A 385 -26.46 13.95 19.98
CA ASP A 385 -25.95 14.49 18.72
C ASP A 385 -25.00 13.50 18.04
N ASP A 386 -24.17 12.80 18.82
CA ASP A 386 -23.28 11.74 18.34
C ASP A 386 -24.07 10.48 17.92
N LEU A 387 -25.13 10.12 18.63
CA LEU A 387 -26.04 9.03 18.27
C LEU A 387 -26.81 9.33 16.99
N LYS A 388 -27.27 10.58 16.80
CA LYS A 388 -27.91 11.01 15.56
C LYS A 388 -26.95 10.95 14.39
N ARG A 389 -25.69 11.34 14.61
CA ARG A 389 -24.63 11.24 13.59
C ARG A 389 -24.42 9.77 13.18
N LEU A 390 -24.29 8.87 14.15
CA LEU A 390 -24.16 7.43 13.92
C LEU A 390 -25.36 6.86 13.13
N ALA A 391 -26.57 7.30 13.44
CA ALA A 391 -27.78 6.89 12.74
C ALA A 391 -27.87 7.45 11.29
N ASP A 392 -27.38 8.67 11.06
CA ASP A 392 -27.38 9.30 9.74
C ASP A 392 -26.25 8.79 8.82
N GLU A 393 -25.19 8.25 9.39
CA GLU A 393 -23.97 7.82 8.70
C GLU A 393 -23.98 6.33 8.33
N THR A 394 -25.16 5.77 8.08
CA THR A 394 -25.33 4.39 7.65
C THR A 394 -25.44 4.27 6.13
N CYS A 395 -24.90 3.19 5.59
CA CYS A 395 -25.18 2.72 4.23
C CYS A 395 -25.59 1.26 4.26
N ALA A 396 -26.55 0.90 3.41
CA ALA A 396 -27.09 -0.46 3.33
C ALA A 396 -26.41 -1.35 2.28
N SER A 397 -25.64 -0.75 1.36
CA SER A 397 -24.98 -1.48 0.27
C SER A 397 -23.84 -0.69 -0.36
N TRP A 398 -23.04 -1.37 -1.18
CA TRP A 398 -22.01 -0.75 -2.03
C TRP A 398 -22.57 0.36 -2.93
N LEU A 399 -23.74 0.16 -3.52
CA LEU A 399 -24.37 1.15 -4.40
C LEU A 399 -24.78 2.40 -3.63
N ASP A 400 -25.37 2.22 -2.45
CA ASP A 400 -25.78 3.32 -1.57
C ASP A 400 -24.56 4.15 -1.13
N TRP A 401 -23.49 3.48 -0.71
CA TRP A 401 -22.24 4.14 -0.34
C TRP A 401 -21.63 4.90 -1.52
N CYS A 402 -21.40 4.26 -2.68
CA CYS A 402 -20.82 4.92 -3.85
C CYS A 402 -21.66 6.12 -4.31
N THR A 403 -22.99 5.97 -4.34
CA THR A 403 -23.91 7.05 -4.73
C THR A 403 -23.82 8.23 -3.77
N ARG A 404 -23.72 7.96 -2.46
CA ARG A 404 -23.63 9.00 -1.43
C ARG A 404 -22.27 9.71 -1.46
N VAL A 405 -21.17 8.99 -1.64
CA VAL A 405 -19.83 9.60 -1.77
C VAL A 405 -19.73 10.43 -3.05
N ALA A 406 -20.41 10.04 -4.13
CA ALA A 406 -20.48 10.80 -5.38
C ALA A 406 -21.21 12.15 -5.27
N GLN A 407 -21.97 12.38 -4.20
CA GLN A 407 -22.65 13.65 -4.01
C GLN A 407 -21.63 14.79 -3.78
N PRO A 408 -21.92 16.02 -4.25
CA PRO A 408 -21.04 17.17 -4.07
C PRO A 408 -20.94 17.64 -2.61
N ARG A 409 -21.81 17.12 -1.73
CA ARG A 409 -21.75 17.42 -0.30
C ARG A 409 -20.58 16.65 0.33
N ARG A 410 -19.73 17.39 1.04
CA ARG A 410 -18.61 16.82 1.79
C ARG A 410 -19.11 15.82 2.84
N TRP A 411 -18.52 14.63 2.85
CA TRP A 411 -18.79 13.56 3.81
C TRP A 411 -17.48 12.99 4.38
N PRO A 412 -16.97 13.56 5.49
CA PRO A 412 -15.67 13.18 6.08
C PRO A 412 -15.61 11.77 6.66
N GLU A 413 -16.77 11.19 7.00
CA GLU A 413 -16.90 9.87 7.64
C GLU A 413 -17.16 8.74 6.63
N ALA A 414 -17.10 9.02 5.33
CA ALA A 414 -17.43 8.03 4.30
C ALA A 414 -16.54 6.79 4.39
N GLU A 415 -15.23 6.96 4.60
CA GLU A 415 -14.30 5.84 4.78
C GLU A 415 -14.62 5.02 6.04
N TYR A 416 -14.96 5.72 7.13
CA TYR A 416 -15.35 5.08 8.39
C TYR A 416 -16.62 4.24 8.24
N THR A 417 -17.66 4.80 7.60
CA THR A 417 -18.90 4.09 7.28
C THR A 417 -18.64 2.86 6.42
N LEU A 418 -17.79 2.96 5.39
CA LEU A 418 -17.46 1.81 4.56
C LEU A 418 -16.84 0.69 5.41
N ARG A 419 -15.81 1.02 6.19
CA ARG A 419 -15.06 0.02 6.96
C ARG A 419 -15.91 -0.66 8.03
N SER A 420 -16.82 0.08 8.67
CA SER A 420 -17.70 -0.44 9.71
C SER A 420 -18.87 -1.28 9.19
N ALA A 421 -19.36 -1.01 7.98
CA ALA A 421 -20.60 -1.62 7.48
C ALA A 421 -20.42 -2.61 6.32
N HIS A 422 -19.35 -2.52 5.51
CA HIS A 422 -19.24 -3.28 4.26
C HIS A 422 -19.32 -4.81 4.43
N SER A 423 -18.85 -5.36 5.56
CA SER A 423 -18.90 -6.80 5.85
C SER A 423 -20.32 -7.33 6.01
N GLY A 424 -21.30 -6.46 6.31
CA GLY A 424 -22.72 -6.81 6.38
C GLY A 424 -23.46 -6.63 5.05
N TRP A 425 -22.81 -6.12 4.01
CA TRP A 425 -23.43 -5.91 2.70
C TRP A 425 -23.30 -7.16 1.82
N SER A 426 -24.21 -7.30 0.86
CA SER A 426 -24.06 -8.31 -0.20
C SER A 426 -22.75 -8.08 -0.96
N GLU A 427 -21.97 -9.14 -1.12
CA GLU A 427 -20.71 -9.08 -1.87
C GLU A 427 -20.91 -8.56 -3.29
N LEU A 428 -19.96 -7.79 -3.82
CA LEU A 428 -20.06 -7.22 -5.17
C LEU A 428 -20.25 -8.29 -6.26
N LYS A 429 -19.67 -9.49 -6.07
CA LYS A 429 -19.81 -10.62 -6.99
C LYS A 429 -21.25 -11.13 -7.13
N SER A 430 -22.09 -10.88 -6.14
CA SER A 430 -23.49 -11.34 -6.10
C SER A 430 -24.47 -10.38 -6.77
N LEU A 431 -24.03 -9.14 -7.08
CA LEU A 431 -24.88 -8.12 -7.70
C LEU A 431 -25.23 -8.48 -9.15
N SER A 432 -26.31 -7.92 -9.69
CA SER A 432 -26.56 -8.02 -11.13
C SER A 432 -25.56 -7.16 -11.93
N PRO A 433 -25.30 -7.46 -13.23
CA PRO A 433 -24.38 -6.67 -14.05
C PRO A 433 -24.71 -5.18 -14.08
N GLY A 434 -26.01 -4.83 -14.17
CA GLY A 434 -26.44 -3.42 -14.15
C GLY A 434 -26.18 -2.72 -12.82
N GLN A 435 -26.31 -3.42 -11.69
CA GLN A 435 -25.96 -2.88 -10.38
C GLN A 435 -24.44 -2.71 -10.23
N ALA A 436 -23.64 -3.68 -10.68
CA ALA A 436 -22.18 -3.60 -10.66
C ALA A 436 -21.68 -2.41 -11.50
N SER A 437 -22.24 -2.21 -12.70
CA SER A 437 -21.96 -1.02 -13.52
C SER A 437 -22.35 0.28 -12.82
N ALA A 438 -23.53 0.35 -12.19
CA ALA A 438 -23.95 1.54 -11.44
C ALA A 438 -23.01 1.89 -10.28
N VAL A 439 -22.52 0.87 -9.55
CA VAL A 439 -21.49 1.04 -8.52
C VAL A 439 -20.20 1.59 -9.14
N ALA A 440 -19.76 1.05 -10.28
CA ALA A 440 -18.54 1.50 -10.96
C ALA A 440 -18.61 2.98 -11.40
N TYR A 441 -19.71 3.40 -12.02
CA TYR A 441 -19.92 4.80 -12.40
C TYR A 441 -19.96 5.73 -11.19
N ALA A 442 -20.72 5.37 -10.16
CA ALA A 442 -20.80 6.17 -8.94
C ALA A 442 -19.44 6.27 -8.24
N LEU A 443 -18.62 5.22 -8.25
CA LEU A 443 -17.26 5.26 -7.72
C LEU A 443 -16.34 6.20 -8.53
N LEU A 444 -16.44 6.19 -9.85
CA LEU A 444 -15.67 7.09 -10.71
C LEU A 444 -16.05 8.56 -10.47
N ASP A 445 -17.35 8.85 -10.37
CA ASP A 445 -17.87 10.19 -10.04
C ASP A 445 -17.42 10.63 -8.64
N ALA A 446 -17.47 9.72 -7.66
CA ALA A 446 -16.98 9.96 -6.30
C ALA A 446 -15.48 10.33 -6.28
N TRP A 447 -14.67 9.65 -7.08
CA TRP A 447 -13.24 9.94 -7.20
C TRP A 447 -12.97 11.28 -7.89
N ALA A 448 -13.77 11.67 -8.87
CA ALA A 448 -13.68 12.99 -9.51
C ALA A 448 -14.30 14.13 -8.68
N GLY A 449 -15.05 13.80 -7.62
CA GLY A 449 -15.84 14.73 -6.83
C GLY A 449 -15.17 15.27 -5.57
N SER A 450 -15.99 15.88 -4.69
CA SER A 450 -15.53 16.54 -3.45
C SER A 450 -15.10 15.58 -2.33
N ASN A 451 -15.28 14.28 -2.51
CA ASN A 451 -14.96 13.23 -1.53
C ASN A 451 -13.86 12.27 -2.03
N SER A 452 -13.03 12.71 -2.98
CA SER A 452 -11.94 11.91 -3.56
C SER A 452 -10.92 11.41 -2.55
N ASP A 453 -10.72 12.15 -1.46
CA ASP A 453 -9.88 11.76 -0.33
C ASP A 453 -10.43 10.53 0.42
N GLN A 454 -11.76 10.38 0.49
CA GLN A 454 -12.42 9.25 1.14
C GLN A 454 -12.31 7.98 0.29
N VAL A 455 -12.45 8.13 -1.04
CA VAL A 455 -12.18 7.05 -1.98
C VAL A 455 -10.72 6.61 -1.87
N THR A 456 -9.79 7.57 -1.82
CA THR A 456 -8.35 7.31 -1.67
C THR A 456 -8.03 6.57 -0.37
N ALA A 457 -8.62 6.97 0.74
CA ALA A 457 -8.43 6.32 2.05
C ALA A 457 -9.05 4.91 2.14
N SER A 458 -9.95 4.56 1.20
CA SER A 458 -10.69 3.29 1.13
C SER A 458 -10.15 2.32 0.07
N LEU A 459 -9.03 2.66 -0.59
CA LEU A 459 -8.49 1.87 -1.71
C LEU A 459 -8.13 0.43 -1.34
N ASP A 460 -7.79 0.15 -0.08
CA ASP A 460 -7.52 -1.20 0.40
C ASP A 460 -8.72 -2.14 0.20
N LEU A 461 -9.91 -1.70 0.64
CA LEU A 461 -11.17 -2.43 0.51
C LEU A 461 -11.68 -2.46 -0.94
N LEU A 462 -11.60 -1.34 -1.65
CA LEU A 462 -12.03 -1.27 -3.05
C LEU A 462 -11.21 -2.23 -3.93
N CYS A 463 -9.90 -2.25 -3.72
CA CYS A 463 -9.04 -3.17 -4.46
C CYS A 463 -9.28 -4.63 -4.00
N GLN A 464 -9.75 -4.89 -2.77
CA GLN A 464 -10.00 -6.25 -2.27
C GLN A 464 -11.17 -6.86 -3.03
N GLU A 465 -12.26 -6.12 -3.13
CA GLU A 465 -13.41 -6.55 -3.92
C GLU A 465 -13.07 -6.70 -5.40
N ALA A 466 -12.32 -5.75 -5.96
CA ALA A 466 -11.92 -5.75 -7.36
C ALA A 466 -11.01 -6.93 -7.75
N ALA A 467 -10.27 -7.51 -6.79
CA ALA A 467 -9.36 -8.63 -7.02
C ALA A 467 -10.10 -9.97 -7.26
N THR A 468 -11.41 -10.02 -7.05
CA THR A 468 -12.20 -11.23 -7.31
C THR A 468 -12.29 -11.50 -8.82
N PRO A 469 -11.86 -12.67 -9.35
CA PRO A 469 -11.76 -12.95 -10.78
C PRO A 469 -13.12 -13.33 -11.41
N ILE A 470 -14.12 -12.45 -11.29
CA ILE A 470 -15.47 -12.65 -11.81
C ILE A 470 -15.78 -11.60 -12.87
N ALA A 471 -16.39 -12.03 -13.98
CA ALA A 471 -16.70 -11.17 -15.12
C ALA A 471 -17.73 -10.06 -14.79
N ASN A 472 -18.68 -10.36 -13.90
CA ASN A 472 -19.75 -9.45 -13.50
C ASN A 472 -19.26 -8.10 -12.93
N ILE A 473 -18.07 -8.09 -12.30
CA ILE A 473 -17.49 -6.89 -11.68
C ILE A 473 -16.31 -6.31 -12.48
N ALA A 474 -16.17 -6.68 -13.76
CA ALA A 474 -15.04 -6.24 -14.59
C ALA A 474 -14.97 -4.71 -14.73
N GLU A 475 -16.10 -4.04 -14.94
CA GLU A 475 -16.14 -2.58 -15.05
C GLU A 475 -15.75 -1.88 -13.73
N PHE A 476 -16.19 -2.41 -12.60
CA PHE A 476 -15.76 -1.93 -11.28
C PHE A 476 -14.25 -2.10 -11.10
N ARG A 477 -13.70 -3.25 -11.49
CA ARG A 477 -12.25 -3.51 -11.44
C ARG A 477 -11.47 -2.52 -12.32
N ASP A 478 -11.95 -2.25 -13.53
CA ASP A 478 -11.33 -1.29 -14.45
C ASP A 478 -11.31 0.13 -13.85
N VAL A 479 -12.39 0.56 -13.20
CA VAL A 479 -12.46 1.85 -12.50
C VAL A 479 -11.46 1.89 -11.35
N VAL A 480 -11.37 0.84 -10.52
CA VAL A 480 -10.40 0.80 -9.41
C VAL A 480 -8.96 0.81 -9.94
N LEU A 481 -8.67 0.07 -11.02
CA LEU A 481 -7.36 0.09 -11.66
C LEU A 481 -7.00 1.48 -12.21
N GLN A 482 -7.97 2.18 -12.80
CA GLN A 482 -7.81 3.55 -13.26
C GLN A 482 -7.51 4.50 -12.09
N ILE A 483 -8.28 4.41 -11.00
CA ILE A 483 -8.06 5.23 -9.80
C ILE A 483 -6.64 5.01 -9.26
N LEU A 484 -6.14 3.77 -9.22
CA LEU A 484 -4.77 3.46 -8.81
C LEU A 484 -3.71 4.10 -9.72
N ALA A 485 -3.92 4.07 -11.05
CA ALA A 485 -3.00 4.64 -12.01
C ALA A 485 -2.91 6.18 -11.93
N GLU A 486 -3.99 6.83 -11.52
CA GLU A 486 -4.11 8.29 -11.45
C GLU A 486 -3.85 8.87 -10.05
N GLN A 487 -3.33 8.05 -9.12
CA GLN A 487 -2.97 8.53 -7.78
C GLN A 487 -1.87 9.59 -7.82
N GLY A 488 -2.04 10.66 -7.02
CA GLY A 488 -1.04 11.73 -6.91
C GLY A 488 0.30 11.30 -6.30
N ASN A 489 0.33 10.15 -5.62
CA ASN A 489 1.55 9.50 -5.14
C ASN A 489 1.51 8.00 -5.49
N LEU A 490 2.31 7.58 -6.46
CA LEU A 490 2.44 6.19 -6.94
C LEU A 490 3.48 5.42 -6.10
N SER A 491 3.18 5.29 -4.81
CA SER A 491 4.01 4.58 -3.83
C SER A 491 4.18 3.09 -4.19
N LEU A 492 5.09 2.39 -3.50
CA LEU A 492 5.23 0.94 -3.70
C LEU A 492 3.92 0.17 -3.40
N PRO A 493 3.18 0.44 -2.30
CA PRO A 493 1.89 -0.21 -2.08
C PRO A 493 0.87 0.05 -3.19
N VAL A 494 0.77 1.25 -3.74
CA VAL A 494 -0.13 1.55 -4.87
C VAL A 494 0.25 0.76 -6.12
N ARG A 495 1.55 0.73 -6.45
CA ARG A 495 2.08 -0.02 -7.59
C ARG A 495 1.84 -1.52 -7.47
N ASN A 496 1.98 -2.07 -6.27
CA ASN A 496 1.69 -3.49 -5.99
C ASN A 496 0.20 -3.81 -6.11
N ALA A 497 -0.68 -2.94 -5.61
CA ALA A 497 -2.13 -3.09 -5.78
C ALA A 497 -2.53 -3.03 -7.26
N TYR A 498 -1.88 -2.16 -8.04
CA TYR A 498 -2.08 -2.11 -9.49
C TYR A 498 -1.67 -3.43 -10.16
N LEU A 499 -0.48 -3.95 -9.83
CA LEU A 499 0.00 -5.24 -10.37
C LEU A 499 -0.95 -6.40 -10.04
N GLU A 500 -1.50 -6.43 -8.82
CA GLU A 500 -2.48 -7.43 -8.41
C GLU A 500 -3.72 -7.40 -9.31
N LEU A 501 -4.35 -6.23 -9.46
CA LEU A 501 -5.56 -6.09 -10.29
C LEU A 501 -5.27 -6.31 -11.78
N PHE A 502 -4.12 -5.85 -12.27
CA PHE A 502 -3.68 -6.09 -13.64
C PHE A 502 -3.55 -7.60 -13.92
N GLY A 503 -2.90 -8.36 -13.02
CA GLY A 503 -2.81 -9.80 -13.12
C GLY A 503 -4.17 -10.49 -13.11
N VAL A 504 -5.12 -10.04 -12.28
CA VAL A 504 -6.50 -10.54 -12.27
C VAL A 504 -7.19 -10.32 -13.62
N ILE A 505 -7.03 -9.13 -14.22
CA ILE A 505 -7.58 -8.84 -15.55
C ILE A 505 -7.01 -9.81 -16.59
N LEU A 506 -5.69 -9.99 -16.63
CA LEU A 506 -5.06 -10.87 -17.61
C LEU A 506 -5.52 -12.34 -17.46
N SER A 507 -5.50 -12.86 -16.23
CA SER A 507 -5.92 -14.24 -15.93
C SER A 507 -7.41 -14.50 -16.17
N SER A 508 -8.24 -13.46 -16.21
CA SER A 508 -9.68 -13.58 -16.47
C SER A 508 -10.04 -13.82 -17.95
N GLY A 509 -9.06 -13.77 -18.85
CA GLY A 509 -9.27 -13.93 -20.29
C GLY A 509 -10.00 -12.73 -20.91
N PRO A 510 -9.40 -11.52 -20.91
CA PRO A 510 -10.06 -10.31 -21.34
C PRO A 510 -10.35 -10.31 -22.85
N SER A 511 -11.32 -9.50 -23.28
CA SER A 511 -11.53 -9.25 -24.71
C SER A 511 -10.31 -8.55 -25.33
N ALA A 512 -10.17 -8.58 -26.66
CA ALA A 512 -9.08 -7.90 -27.34
C ALA A 512 -9.01 -6.40 -27.01
N GLU A 513 -10.18 -5.75 -26.93
CA GLU A 513 -10.31 -4.32 -26.58
C GLU A 513 -9.93 -4.05 -25.12
N GLN A 514 -10.41 -4.88 -24.19
CA GLN A 514 -10.05 -4.76 -22.77
C GLN A 514 -8.57 -5.00 -22.54
N TYR A 515 -7.99 -5.97 -23.24
CA TYR A 515 -6.55 -6.25 -23.20
C TYR A 515 -5.74 -5.06 -23.70
N GLU A 516 -6.11 -4.48 -24.84
CA GLU A 516 -5.47 -3.29 -25.40
C GLU A 516 -5.51 -2.12 -24.43
N LYS A 517 -6.70 -1.78 -23.91
CA LYS A 517 -6.88 -0.70 -22.93
C LYS A 517 -6.02 -0.90 -21.68
N SER A 518 -5.98 -2.13 -21.17
CA SER A 518 -5.18 -2.48 -19.98
C SER A 518 -3.68 -2.31 -20.22
N LEU A 519 -3.18 -2.76 -21.39
CA LEU A 519 -1.78 -2.57 -21.76
C LEU A 519 -1.43 -1.09 -21.95
N GLU A 520 -2.29 -0.32 -22.63
CA GLU A 520 -2.07 1.12 -22.77
C GLU A 520 -1.98 1.83 -21.42
N HIS A 521 -2.87 1.48 -20.49
CA HIS A 521 -2.84 2.05 -19.14
C HIS A 521 -1.54 1.69 -18.41
N ALA A 522 -1.09 0.44 -18.48
CA ALA A 522 0.16 0.02 -17.86
C ALA A 522 1.38 0.74 -18.48
N LEU A 523 1.41 0.91 -19.81
CA LEU A 523 2.49 1.63 -20.50
C LEU A 523 2.49 3.13 -20.19
N LYS A 524 1.31 3.79 -20.10
CA LYS A 524 1.18 5.19 -19.67
C LYS A 524 1.64 5.38 -18.22
N LEU A 525 1.29 4.42 -17.36
CA LEU A 525 1.74 4.42 -15.97
C LEU A 525 3.27 4.30 -15.90
N TRP A 526 3.86 3.38 -16.67
CA TRP A 526 5.32 3.27 -16.79
C TRP A 526 5.95 4.60 -17.22
N ASP A 527 5.41 5.28 -18.22
CA ASP A 527 5.94 6.56 -18.69
C ASP A 527 5.92 7.64 -17.60
N THR A 528 5.00 7.55 -16.65
CA THR A 528 4.89 8.46 -15.51
C THR A 528 5.90 8.13 -14.41
N ILE A 529 6.18 6.84 -14.16
CA ILE A 529 7.03 6.39 -13.04
C ILE A 529 8.43 5.93 -13.47
N SER A 530 8.75 6.00 -14.76
CA SER A 530 9.96 5.41 -15.36
C SER A 530 11.22 5.92 -14.66
N ALA A 531 11.77 5.07 -13.79
CA ALA A 531 12.93 5.34 -12.98
C ALA A 531 13.57 3.99 -12.57
N PRO A 532 14.87 3.97 -12.22
CA PRO A 532 15.54 2.75 -11.75
C PRO A 532 14.82 2.08 -10.57
N THR A 533 14.27 2.87 -9.64
CA THR A 533 13.50 2.39 -8.47
C THR A 533 12.14 1.77 -8.83
N ALA A 534 11.68 1.93 -10.06
CA ALA A 534 10.46 1.32 -10.59
C ALA A 534 10.74 0.17 -11.56
N ALA A 535 12.00 -0.19 -11.82
CA ALA A 535 12.34 -1.23 -12.78
C ALA A 535 11.71 -2.60 -12.44
N ASP A 536 11.68 -2.98 -11.16
CA ASP A 536 11.04 -4.22 -10.70
C ASP A 536 9.54 -4.26 -11.06
N TRP A 537 8.88 -3.10 -11.08
CA TRP A 537 7.47 -3.02 -11.47
C TRP A 537 7.29 -3.30 -12.97
N ALA A 538 8.14 -2.74 -13.83
CA ALA A 538 8.09 -3.01 -15.27
C ALA A 538 8.47 -4.46 -15.60
N ILE A 539 9.44 -5.04 -14.88
CA ILE A 539 9.79 -6.45 -14.98
C ILE A 539 8.57 -7.33 -14.62
N ALA A 540 7.87 -7.02 -13.53
CA ALA A 540 6.66 -7.74 -13.12
C ALA A 540 5.54 -7.65 -14.17
N ILE A 541 5.31 -6.48 -14.79
CA ILE A 541 4.35 -6.34 -15.90
C ILE A 541 4.70 -7.28 -17.06
N MET A 542 5.97 -7.34 -17.47
CA MET A 542 6.40 -8.21 -18.58
C MET A 542 6.22 -9.69 -18.24
N ASP A 543 6.56 -10.11 -17.02
CA ASP A 543 6.33 -11.48 -16.54
C ASP A 543 4.84 -11.84 -16.62
N MET A 544 3.96 -11.01 -16.07
CA MET A 544 2.50 -11.26 -16.09
C MET A 544 1.96 -11.38 -17.52
N MET A 545 2.46 -10.56 -18.44
CA MET A 545 2.05 -10.62 -19.85
C MET A 545 2.50 -11.92 -20.55
N LEU A 546 3.67 -12.45 -20.20
CA LEU A 546 4.20 -13.68 -20.77
C LEU A 546 3.58 -14.94 -20.17
N GLU A 547 3.22 -14.89 -18.90
CA GLU A 547 2.59 -15.98 -18.16
C GLU A 547 1.16 -16.24 -18.64
N GLU A 548 0.40 -15.18 -18.91
CA GLU A 548 -1.03 -15.29 -19.22
C GLU A 548 -1.31 -15.45 -20.74
N PRO A 549 -2.39 -16.17 -21.11
CA PRO A 549 -2.88 -16.23 -22.48
C PRO A 549 -3.19 -14.82 -23.03
N THR A 550 -2.87 -14.58 -24.31
CA THR A 550 -3.11 -13.26 -24.94
C THR A 550 -4.07 -13.37 -26.13
N PRO A 551 -5.09 -12.49 -26.22
CA PRO A 551 -5.92 -12.37 -27.42
C PRO A 551 -5.20 -11.65 -28.57
N GLN A 552 -4.11 -10.91 -28.28
CA GLN A 552 -3.39 -10.05 -29.22
C GLN A 552 -1.85 -10.25 -29.12
N PRO A 553 -1.30 -11.35 -29.67
CA PRO A 553 0.12 -11.67 -29.54
C PRO A 553 1.09 -10.58 -30.03
N GLY A 554 0.75 -9.91 -31.15
CA GLY A 554 1.58 -8.85 -31.72
C GLY A 554 1.67 -7.61 -30.83
N MET A 555 0.54 -7.23 -30.21
CA MET A 555 0.49 -6.10 -29.28
C MET A 555 1.29 -6.39 -28.00
N ARG A 556 1.15 -7.61 -27.46
CA ARG A 556 1.94 -8.07 -26.33
C ARG A 556 3.44 -7.94 -26.60
N LEU A 557 3.91 -8.47 -27.74
CA LEU A 557 5.33 -8.41 -28.10
C LEU A 557 5.81 -6.97 -28.28
N ASN A 558 5.04 -6.10 -28.95
CA ASN A 558 5.40 -4.69 -29.11
C ASN A 558 5.52 -3.95 -27.77
N ALA A 559 4.60 -4.21 -26.83
CA ALA A 559 4.64 -3.63 -25.50
C ALA A 559 5.87 -4.10 -24.70
N ILE A 560 6.18 -5.41 -24.70
CA ILE A 560 7.37 -5.95 -24.03
C ILE A 560 8.65 -5.39 -24.66
N HIS A 561 8.74 -5.34 -25.99
CA HIS A 561 9.89 -4.74 -26.67
C HIS A 561 10.08 -3.26 -26.29
N GLY A 562 8.98 -2.50 -26.20
CA GLY A 562 8.99 -1.11 -25.77
C GLY A 562 9.51 -0.94 -24.33
N LEU A 563 9.03 -1.78 -23.41
CA LEU A 563 9.48 -1.79 -22.01
C LEU A 563 10.97 -2.15 -21.88
N ILE A 564 11.42 -3.23 -22.54
CA ILE A 564 12.84 -3.62 -22.58
C ILE A 564 13.69 -2.50 -23.16
N GLY A 565 13.25 -1.85 -24.24
CA GLY A 565 13.95 -0.72 -24.84
C GLY A 565 14.15 0.44 -23.86
N LYS A 566 13.08 0.83 -23.15
CA LYS A 566 13.13 1.89 -22.13
C LYS A 566 14.04 1.49 -20.95
N LEU A 567 13.92 0.26 -20.45
CA LEU A 567 14.73 -0.26 -19.34
C LEU A 567 16.22 -0.35 -19.70
N ARG A 568 16.55 -0.78 -20.93
CA ARG A 568 17.92 -0.77 -21.46
C ARG A 568 18.53 0.62 -21.63
N ASN A 569 17.71 1.67 -21.71
CA ASN A 569 18.21 3.04 -21.69
C ASN A 569 18.50 3.52 -20.26
N LEU A 570 17.87 2.93 -19.24
CA LEU A 570 18.14 3.21 -17.82
C LEU A 570 19.37 2.47 -17.28
N SER A 571 19.89 1.47 -18.01
CA SER A 571 20.90 0.53 -17.51
C SER A 571 22.34 1.06 -17.45
N GLY A 572 22.57 2.35 -17.78
CA GLY A 572 23.90 2.97 -17.86
C GLY A 572 24.77 2.90 -16.59
N GLN A 573 24.18 2.62 -15.41
CA GLN A 573 24.81 2.19 -14.14
C GLN A 573 23.80 2.17 -12.96
N ARG A 574 22.54 2.53 -13.19
CA ARG A 574 21.54 2.76 -12.14
C ARG A 574 20.66 1.55 -11.81
N LEU A 575 20.63 0.54 -12.67
CA LEU A 575 19.91 -0.72 -12.43
C LEU A 575 20.79 -1.70 -11.66
N SER A 576 20.18 -2.48 -10.77
CA SER A 576 20.90 -3.54 -10.07
C SER A 576 21.38 -4.62 -11.04
N HIS A 577 22.37 -5.42 -10.61
CA HIS A 577 22.84 -6.55 -11.41
C HIS A 577 21.71 -7.55 -11.68
N ARG A 578 20.90 -7.86 -10.65
CA ARG A 578 19.69 -8.70 -10.78
C ARG A 578 18.75 -8.14 -11.86
N GLN A 579 18.35 -6.89 -11.74
CA GLN A 579 17.42 -6.25 -12.68
C GLN A 579 17.92 -6.34 -14.11
N SER A 580 19.20 -6.00 -14.34
CA SER A 580 19.82 -6.10 -15.65
C SER A 580 19.73 -7.52 -16.22
N VAL A 581 20.03 -8.54 -15.40
CA VAL A 581 19.97 -9.96 -15.80
C VAL A 581 18.56 -10.39 -16.14
N GLU A 582 17.57 -9.99 -15.34
CA GLU A 582 16.16 -10.32 -15.60
C GLU A 582 15.64 -9.67 -16.88
N ILE A 583 16.00 -8.41 -17.16
CA ILE A 583 15.63 -7.70 -18.39
C ILE A 583 16.18 -8.43 -19.62
N GLU A 584 17.44 -8.86 -19.57
CA GLU A 584 18.06 -9.57 -20.69
C GLU A 584 17.57 -11.03 -20.82
N ALA A 585 17.20 -11.68 -19.72
CA ALA A 585 16.51 -12.97 -19.78
C ALA A 585 15.13 -12.86 -20.44
N LEU A 586 14.34 -11.85 -20.05
CA LEU A 586 13.06 -11.55 -20.68
C LEU A 586 13.20 -11.20 -22.16
N ALA A 587 14.28 -10.49 -22.53
CA ALA A 587 14.59 -10.21 -23.93
C ALA A 587 14.80 -11.50 -24.75
N GLU A 588 15.57 -12.45 -24.23
CA GLU A 588 15.76 -13.76 -24.89
C GLU A 588 14.45 -14.54 -25.02
N GLU A 589 13.61 -14.54 -23.98
CA GLU A 589 12.32 -15.25 -23.98
C GLU A 589 11.38 -14.76 -25.08
N VAL A 590 11.43 -13.47 -25.44
CA VAL A 590 10.65 -12.88 -26.54
C VAL A 590 11.38 -12.83 -27.88
N GLY A 591 12.59 -13.39 -27.97
CA GLY A 591 13.38 -13.45 -29.20
C GLY A 591 14.12 -12.14 -29.54
N LEU A 592 14.27 -11.21 -28.59
CA LEU A 592 15.16 -10.07 -28.73
C LEU A 592 16.62 -10.47 -28.45
N PRO A 593 17.60 -9.95 -29.21
CA PRO A 593 19.01 -10.19 -28.91
C PRO A 593 19.37 -9.70 -27.52
N ALA A 594 19.81 -10.60 -26.64
CA ALA A 594 20.33 -10.25 -25.32
C ALA A 594 21.64 -9.47 -25.45
N ARG A 595 21.79 -8.45 -24.61
CA ARG A 595 23.05 -7.72 -24.41
C ARG A 595 23.87 -8.44 -23.36
N LYS A 596 25.19 -8.49 -23.57
CA LYS A 596 26.11 -8.99 -22.53
C LYS A 596 26.13 -8.01 -21.37
N ILE A 597 25.83 -8.51 -20.18
CA ILE A 597 25.94 -7.76 -18.93
C ILE A 597 27.35 -7.97 -18.39
N ALA A 598 28.07 -6.89 -18.12
CA ALA A 598 29.37 -6.97 -17.47
C ALA A 598 29.21 -7.54 -16.05
N ALA A 599 30.08 -8.48 -15.67
CA ALA A 599 30.10 -8.99 -14.31
C ALA A 599 30.37 -7.84 -13.33
N PRO A 600 29.66 -7.77 -12.20
CA PRO A 600 29.81 -6.69 -11.22
C PRO A 600 31.23 -6.73 -10.65
N VAL A 601 31.91 -5.57 -10.64
CA VAL A 601 33.35 -5.54 -10.36
C VAL A 601 33.68 -5.86 -8.89
N MET A 602 32.83 -5.52 -7.89
CA MET A 602 33.21 -5.73 -6.47
C MET A 602 32.10 -5.83 -5.38
N SER A 603 30.81 -6.12 -5.64
CA SER A 603 29.85 -6.30 -4.51
C SER A 603 28.69 -7.28 -4.72
N ALA A 604 28.09 -7.35 -5.91
CA ALA A 604 26.91 -8.20 -6.12
C ALA A 604 27.22 -9.72 -6.18
N ASP A 605 28.48 -10.10 -6.39
CA ASP A 605 28.93 -11.50 -6.28
C ASP A 605 28.80 -12.07 -4.85
N VAL A 606 28.73 -11.21 -3.81
CA VAL A 606 28.65 -11.66 -2.40
C VAL A 606 27.25 -12.18 -2.04
N VAL A 607 26.18 -11.54 -2.51
CA VAL A 607 24.80 -11.91 -2.14
C VAL A 607 24.41 -13.20 -2.85
N TRP A 608 24.50 -13.22 -4.18
CA TRP A 608 24.12 -14.38 -5.00
C TRP A 608 25.08 -15.56 -4.86
N GLY A 609 26.35 -15.30 -4.51
CA GLY A 609 27.33 -16.35 -4.22
C GLY A 609 26.93 -17.27 -3.06
N ARG A 610 26.05 -16.84 -2.15
CA ARG A 610 25.51 -17.67 -1.05
C ARG A 610 24.66 -18.83 -1.53
N LEU A 611 24.08 -18.72 -2.72
CA LEU A 611 23.28 -19.79 -3.33
C LEU A 611 24.16 -20.81 -4.07
N ASN A 612 25.48 -20.58 -4.17
CA ASN A 612 26.33 -21.51 -4.88
C ASN A 612 26.40 -22.85 -4.15
N GLY A 613 26.02 -23.93 -4.85
CA GLY A 613 26.01 -25.27 -4.30
C GLY A 613 24.85 -25.58 -3.34
N THR A 614 23.85 -24.69 -3.19
CA THR A 614 22.66 -24.95 -2.36
C THR A 614 21.51 -25.54 -3.19
N VAL A 615 20.58 -26.23 -2.52
CA VAL A 615 19.33 -26.73 -3.09
C VAL A 615 18.24 -25.70 -2.86
N ILE A 616 17.68 -25.18 -3.96
CA ILE A 616 16.58 -24.21 -3.94
C ILE A 616 15.28 -24.95 -4.22
N GLY A 617 14.38 -24.97 -3.26
CA GLY A 617 13.04 -25.55 -3.41
C GLY A 617 12.02 -24.48 -3.76
N LEU A 618 11.14 -24.78 -4.71
CA LEU A 618 10.00 -23.94 -5.08
C LEU A 618 8.70 -24.73 -4.96
N TYR A 619 7.81 -24.29 -4.07
CA TYR A 619 6.41 -24.68 -4.09
C TYR A 619 5.59 -23.61 -4.79
N SER A 620 4.98 -23.93 -5.94
CA SER A 620 4.09 -23.03 -6.68
C SER A 620 3.18 -23.82 -7.61
N LEU A 621 1.93 -23.35 -7.79
CA LEU A 621 1.02 -23.88 -8.81
C LEU A 621 1.25 -23.27 -10.20
N LEU A 622 2.18 -22.32 -10.34
CA LEU A 622 2.49 -21.68 -11.62
C LEU A 622 3.17 -22.68 -12.57
N PRO A 623 2.62 -22.90 -13.78
CA PRO A 623 3.21 -23.81 -14.75
C PRO A 623 4.63 -23.42 -15.12
N HIS A 624 5.54 -24.40 -15.16
CA HIS A 624 6.95 -24.21 -15.55
C HIS A 624 7.78 -23.24 -14.68
N ALA A 625 7.24 -22.78 -13.56
CA ALA A 625 7.91 -21.79 -12.70
C ALA A 625 9.30 -22.22 -12.24
N ALA A 626 9.49 -23.48 -11.84
CA ALA A 626 10.79 -23.98 -11.39
C ALA A 626 11.86 -23.93 -12.49
N ARG A 627 11.49 -24.30 -13.73
CA ARG A 627 12.38 -24.27 -14.90
C ARG A 627 12.77 -22.84 -15.27
N LEU A 628 11.81 -21.92 -15.27
CA LEU A 628 12.08 -20.51 -15.56
C LEU A 628 12.93 -19.86 -14.47
N LEU A 629 12.65 -20.18 -13.20
CA LEU A 629 13.46 -19.75 -12.06
C LEU A 629 14.90 -20.26 -12.19
N GLU A 630 15.09 -21.53 -12.50
CA GLU A 630 16.41 -22.11 -12.74
C GLU A 630 17.17 -21.37 -13.86
N ASN A 631 16.53 -21.16 -15.01
CA ASN A 631 17.14 -20.46 -16.14
C ASN A 631 17.62 -19.04 -15.79
N ARG A 632 16.85 -18.31 -14.98
CA ARG A 632 17.22 -16.96 -14.54
C ARG A 632 18.28 -16.99 -13.44
N LEU A 633 18.18 -17.91 -12.48
CA LEU A 633 19.16 -18.07 -11.40
C LEU A 633 20.53 -18.49 -11.92
N LEU A 634 20.62 -19.33 -12.95
CA LEU A 634 21.89 -19.72 -13.58
C LEU A 634 22.67 -18.54 -14.20
N LYS A 635 22.00 -17.41 -14.45
CA LYS A 635 22.65 -16.17 -14.89
C LYS A 635 23.16 -15.31 -13.72
N LEU A 636 22.72 -15.58 -12.49
CA LEU A 636 23.07 -14.86 -11.26
C LEU A 636 24.03 -15.63 -10.35
N CYS A 637 23.88 -16.96 -10.29
CA CYS A 637 24.57 -17.85 -9.35
C CYS A 637 24.66 -19.28 -9.93
N ARG A 638 25.23 -20.20 -9.14
CA ARG A 638 25.39 -21.62 -9.49
C ARG A 638 24.79 -22.53 -8.41
N PRO A 639 23.46 -22.62 -8.29
CA PRO A 639 22.83 -23.53 -7.34
C PRO A 639 23.20 -24.99 -7.65
N ALA A 640 23.17 -25.86 -6.64
CA ALA A 640 23.35 -27.29 -6.86
C ALA A 640 22.15 -27.89 -7.60
N GLU A 641 20.95 -27.46 -7.23
CA GLU A 641 19.70 -27.91 -7.83
C GLU A 641 18.57 -26.91 -7.56
N VAL A 642 17.64 -26.77 -8.52
CA VAL A 642 16.36 -26.07 -8.34
C VAL A 642 15.23 -27.08 -8.49
N VAL A 643 14.49 -27.36 -7.42
CA VAL A 643 13.44 -28.40 -7.38
C VAL A 643 12.07 -27.76 -7.21
N GLY A 644 11.14 -28.06 -8.11
CA GLY A 644 9.76 -27.59 -8.06
C GLY A 644 8.77 -28.64 -7.54
N ASN A 645 7.73 -28.21 -6.83
CA ASN A 645 6.55 -29.02 -6.52
C ASN A 645 5.25 -28.18 -6.63
N ALA A 646 4.17 -28.81 -7.08
CA ALA A 646 2.85 -28.19 -7.27
C ALA A 646 1.72 -29.05 -6.69
N ASP A 647 2.03 -29.97 -5.77
CA ASP A 647 1.04 -30.89 -5.20
C ASP A 647 0.06 -30.11 -4.31
N THR A 648 -1.23 -30.37 -4.46
CA THR A 648 -2.29 -29.69 -3.70
C THR A 648 -2.58 -30.37 -2.35
N VAL A 649 -1.96 -31.53 -2.11
CA VAL A 649 -2.14 -32.37 -0.92
C VAL A 649 -0.79 -32.81 -0.36
N SER A 650 -0.80 -33.40 0.84
CA SER A 650 0.39 -33.95 1.48
C SER A 650 0.94 -35.16 0.71
N THR A 651 1.97 -34.97 -0.10
CA THR A 651 2.68 -36.07 -0.79
C THR A 651 4.07 -36.29 -0.20
N GLU A 652 4.64 -37.49 -0.41
CA GLU A 652 6.03 -37.77 -0.03
C GLU A 652 7.02 -36.85 -0.76
N ALA A 653 6.72 -36.48 -2.02
CA ALA A 653 7.54 -35.57 -2.82
C ALA A 653 7.57 -34.15 -2.23
N LEU A 654 6.40 -33.64 -1.80
CA LEU A 654 6.31 -32.33 -1.14
C LEU A 654 7.07 -32.34 0.19
N ILE A 655 6.91 -33.40 0.98
CA ILE A 655 7.63 -33.56 2.26
C ILE A 655 9.14 -33.60 2.02
N ALA A 656 9.61 -34.39 1.05
CA ALA A 656 11.01 -34.49 0.71
C ALA A 656 11.60 -33.16 0.24
N LEU A 657 10.84 -32.36 -0.54
CA LEU A 657 11.25 -31.02 -0.94
C LEU A 657 11.42 -30.10 0.27
N VAL A 658 10.42 -30.05 1.16
CA VAL A 658 10.41 -29.19 2.34
C VAL A 658 11.56 -29.54 3.30
N ASP A 659 11.90 -30.82 3.42
CA ASP A 659 12.97 -31.27 4.32
C ASP A 659 14.36 -31.05 3.71
N ARG A 660 14.52 -31.19 2.38
CA ARG A 660 15.82 -31.11 1.68
C ARG A 660 16.25 -29.69 1.29
N ALA A 661 15.32 -28.78 0.98
CA ALA A 661 15.66 -27.48 0.42
C ALA A 661 16.41 -26.59 1.43
N ASP A 662 17.58 -26.07 1.06
CA ASP A 662 18.30 -25.07 1.86
C ASP A 662 17.51 -23.75 1.90
N HIS A 663 16.98 -23.35 0.75
CA HIS A 663 16.10 -22.20 0.58
C HIS A 663 14.76 -22.68 0.00
N LEU A 664 13.68 -22.54 0.76
CA LEU A 664 12.34 -22.94 0.32
C LEU A 664 11.49 -21.71 0.02
N ILE A 665 11.15 -21.52 -1.25
CA ILE A 665 10.20 -20.52 -1.72
C ILE A 665 8.81 -21.14 -1.70
N VAL A 666 7.85 -20.46 -1.08
CA VAL A 666 6.47 -20.93 -0.98
C VAL A 666 5.53 -19.87 -1.54
N ASP A 667 5.00 -20.12 -2.75
CA ASP A 667 4.01 -19.26 -3.38
C ASP A 667 2.63 -19.48 -2.77
N VAL A 668 2.36 -18.77 -1.67
CA VAL A 668 1.10 -18.86 -0.91
C VAL A 668 -0.11 -18.31 -1.67
N ARG A 669 0.07 -17.48 -2.70
CA ARG A 669 -1.05 -16.84 -3.42
C ARG A 669 -1.85 -17.83 -4.26
N HIS A 670 -1.20 -18.90 -4.70
CA HIS A 670 -1.85 -19.97 -5.46
C HIS A 670 -1.93 -21.28 -4.66
N ALA A 671 -1.41 -21.33 -3.43
CA ALA A 671 -1.29 -22.57 -2.69
C ALA A 671 -2.64 -23.10 -2.19
N ALA A 672 -2.81 -24.43 -2.23
CA ALA A 672 -3.94 -25.09 -1.57
C ALA A 672 -3.75 -25.09 -0.04
N HIS A 673 -4.84 -24.88 0.72
CA HIS A 673 -4.80 -24.89 2.19
C HIS A 673 -4.21 -26.17 2.77
N ALA A 674 -4.47 -27.34 2.16
CA ALA A 674 -3.92 -28.61 2.65
C ALA A 674 -2.39 -28.70 2.50
N ALA A 675 -1.83 -28.20 1.41
CA ALA A 675 -0.38 -28.21 1.18
C ALA A 675 0.36 -27.21 2.09
N THR A 676 -0.20 -26.01 2.28
CA THR A 676 0.40 -24.99 3.16
C THR A 676 0.44 -25.44 4.61
N VAL A 677 -0.60 -26.11 5.11
CA VAL A 677 -0.61 -26.67 6.47
C VAL A 677 0.54 -27.67 6.67
N VAL A 678 0.81 -28.53 5.68
CA VAL A 678 1.90 -29.51 5.74
C VAL A 678 3.25 -28.82 5.74
N ILE A 679 3.45 -27.85 4.84
CA ILE A 679 4.68 -27.06 4.76
C ILE A 679 4.92 -26.33 6.09
N ASP A 680 3.92 -25.64 6.62
CA ASP A 680 4.00 -24.88 7.88
C ASP A 680 4.29 -25.80 9.08
N SER A 681 3.77 -27.04 9.08
CA SER A 681 4.01 -28.02 10.14
C SER A 681 5.46 -28.52 10.19
N ARG A 682 6.15 -28.57 9.04
CA ARG A 682 7.54 -29.04 8.94
C ARG A 682 8.57 -27.93 8.95
N ARG A 683 8.23 -26.79 8.35
CA ARG A 683 9.08 -25.61 8.27
C ARG A 683 8.27 -24.39 8.71
N PRO A 684 8.58 -23.78 9.87
CA PRO A 684 7.84 -22.60 10.32
C PRO A 684 7.99 -21.47 9.30
N LYS A 685 6.96 -20.61 9.16
CA LYS A 685 6.95 -19.51 8.18
C LYS A 685 8.17 -18.59 8.26
N SER A 686 8.78 -18.42 9.43
CA SER A 686 10.01 -17.65 9.62
C SER A 686 11.24 -18.21 8.89
N LYS A 687 11.19 -19.46 8.44
CA LYS A 687 12.24 -20.14 7.66
C LYS A 687 11.83 -20.37 6.20
N GLN A 688 10.69 -19.83 5.77
CA GLN A 688 10.22 -19.89 4.40
C GLN A 688 10.48 -18.54 3.71
N ILE A 689 10.72 -18.58 2.40
CA ILE A 689 10.83 -17.38 1.56
C ILE A 689 9.47 -17.16 0.90
N LEU A 690 8.77 -16.10 1.33
CA LEU A 690 7.41 -15.79 0.86
C LEU A 690 7.46 -14.63 -0.14
N PRO A 691 7.18 -14.87 -1.44
CA PRO A 691 7.14 -13.83 -2.45
C PRO A 691 5.94 -12.89 -2.24
N GLN A 692 6.16 -11.61 -2.53
CA GLN A 692 5.18 -10.53 -2.37
C GLN A 692 4.43 -10.20 -3.68
N GLY A 693 4.83 -10.80 -4.80
CA GLY A 693 4.27 -10.58 -6.14
C GLY A 693 3.94 -11.91 -6.82
N ARG A 694 3.67 -11.85 -8.12
CA ARG A 694 3.44 -13.03 -8.98
C ARG A 694 4.59 -13.20 -9.96
N GLY A 695 4.72 -14.41 -10.49
CA GLY A 695 5.70 -14.74 -11.51
C GLY A 695 7.12 -14.94 -10.97
N VAL A 696 8.00 -15.34 -11.88
CA VAL A 696 9.37 -15.78 -11.57
C VAL A 696 10.22 -14.64 -11.01
N SER A 697 10.04 -13.41 -11.49
CA SER A 697 10.79 -12.26 -10.98
C SER A 697 10.48 -11.99 -9.51
N SER A 698 9.24 -12.26 -9.08
CA SER A 698 8.90 -12.12 -7.66
C SER A 698 9.62 -13.13 -6.78
N PHE A 699 9.85 -14.36 -7.27
CA PHE A 699 10.63 -15.38 -6.56
C PHE A 699 12.08 -14.95 -6.40
N ILE A 700 12.70 -14.43 -7.46
CA ILE A 700 14.08 -13.94 -7.43
C ILE A 700 14.22 -12.74 -6.49
N GLN A 701 13.27 -11.80 -6.53
CA GLN A 701 13.26 -10.65 -5.62
C GLN A 701 13.09 -11.08 -4.15
N ALA A 702 12.27 -12.11 -3.88
CA ALA A 702 12.08 -12.65 -2.54
C ALA A 702 13.36 -13.34 -2.02
N ILE A 703 14.07 -14.08 -2.88
CA ILE A 703 15.38 -14.66 -2.53
C ILE A 703 16.39 -13.56 -2.23
N GLU A 704 16.53 -12.55 -3.10
CA GLU A 704 17.46 -11.43 -2.90
C GLU A 704 17.23 -10.74 -1.56
N ARG A 705 15.96 -10.48 -1.21
CA ARG A 705 15.57 -9.89 0.06
C ARG A 705 15.94 -10.78 1.24
N SER A 706 15.64 -12.08 1.17
CA SER A 706 15.97 -13.05 2.21
C SER A 706 17.49 -13.14 2.46
N LEU A 707 18.28 -13.10 1.39
CA LEU A 707 19.74 -13.13 1.48
C LEU A 707 20.33 -11.85 2.07
N ALA A 708 19.73 -10.70 1.77
CA ALA A 708 20.15 -9.40 2.33
C ALA A 708 19.80 -9.25 3.82
N GLU A 709 18.66 -9.80 4.27
CA GLU A 709 18.28 -9.78 5.69
C GLU A 709 19.18 -10.65 6.57
N GLY A 710 19.68 -11.77 6.02
CA GLY A 710 20.67 -12.62 6.69
C GLY A 710 22.00 -11.93 6.99
N ASP A 711 22.32 -10.80 6.32
CA ASP A 711 23.55 -10.03 6.51
C ASP A 711 23.55 -9.20 7.80
N VAL A 712 22.37 -8.75 8.25
CA VAL A 712 22.22 -7.91 9.45
C VAL A 712 22.36 -8.74 10.73
N GLY A 713 21.93 -10.01 10.70
CA GLY A 713 22.03 -10.93 11.84
C GLY A 713 23.41 -11.55 12.06
N ALA A 714 24.27 -11.59 11.03
CA ALA A 714 25.62 -12.13 11.13
C ALA A 714 26.63 -11.12 11.71
N ASN A 715 26.38 -9.81 11.57
CA ASN A 715 27.21 -8.75 12.14
C ASN A 715 26.84 -8.38 13.60
N GLN A 716 25.86 -9.07 14.20
CA GLN A 716 25.47 -8.92 15.61
C GLN A 716 25.73 -10.18 16.47
N ARG A 717 26.54 -11.13 15.98
CA ARG A 717 27.00 -12.28 16.76
C ARG A 717 28.48 -12.17 17.12
#